data_AF-A0A6M0QQI5-F1
#
_entry.id   AF-A0A6M0QQI5-F1
#
_cell.length_a   1.000
_cell.length_b   1.000
_cell.length_c   1.000
_cell.angle_alpha   90.00
_cell.angle_beta   90.00
_cell.angle_gamma   90.00
#
_symmetry.space_group_name_H-M   'P 1'
#
loop_
_entity.id
_entity.type
_entity.pdbx_description
1 polymer ?
#
loop_
_entity_poly.entity_id
_entity_poly.type
_entity_poly.pdbx_seq_one_letter_code
_entity_poly.pdbx_strand_id
1 'polypeptide(L)'
;MTTTTDPLFAQQWHLSVIGNIAKVWDDYTGAGVTVAVYDDGLQFTHSDLQANYDSSKHFSFGGITYAPVPQTTDDAHGTACAGLIAAVADNGKGGAGVAYGATLTGLDYLNDLQFAYDWDSQTTSALYDAAMRWAAGFDIMSNSWGTLPDFSYQLNLNEAGNSSAVDAGHFAWVSAIGRGGLGTIVVKAAGNETMNANGDGANVSRHTITVAATEADGVAAYYSNHGSAILLSAPAASVTTDLAGSQGYAAGDYTTTFGGTSAATPVIAGVTALMLDANAGLGWRDVQSILAMSASHTGSALGSGPGATEVGRWLTMGGEQWNAGGSIYHMSYGFGMVDAYAAVRMAEVWSRLYGAAHTSANELHVSKAYGGSVVAIADTDGNNSTPEARISLGVTEDIEIDSVQVTLSIDHSYGQDLVIYLRSPTGEQIALFDREGGSASGFGATVFDGGVTWTFAGEAFRGMGSQGTWQILVHDRAAGDTGTVTEARLDFYGSANSANDVYHFTDDFRMLRNLQADRAVIGDANGGTDWLNFAAMAGNLFVNMAAGGAVKVNGTQLATIEAGVAEFERLQAGDGADTLFGNVLSNRIFGGRGNDRLAGGKGADLLVGESGGDRLTGGGGADIFEFRRGFGQDRITDWTDGSDTLRLDDALWGGGMTATEVVAGFGAVISGSVVLSFSAAMVLTLNGVSDLNALVDDITIV
;
A
#
# COMPACT_ATOMS: atom_id res chain seq x y z
N MET A 1 -16.76 11.02 -14.22
CA MET A 1 -16.05 10.07 -15.08
C MET A 1 -15.59 10.76 -16.34
N THR A 2 -14.49 11.50 -16.17
CA THR A 2 -13.55 11.83 -17.23
C THR A 2 -13.04 10.54 -17.87
N THR A 3 -13.64 10.14 -19.00
CA THR A 3 -12.95 9.28 -19.96
C THR A 3 -12.01 10.18 -20.74
N THR A 4 -10.72 9.87 -20.77
CA THR A 4 -9.79 10.60 -21.63
C THR A 4 -10.20 10.44 -23.11
N THR A 5 -9.87 11.45 -23.90
CA THR A 5 -10.01 11.53 -25.36
C THR A 5 -8.86 10.86 -26.14
N ASP A 6 -7.87 10.30 -25.46
CA ASP A 6 -6.67 9.72 -26.07
C ASP A 6 -6.98 8.41 -26.85
N PRO A 7 -6.42 8.23 -28.05
CA PRO A 7 -6.81 7.19 -29.00
C PRO A 7 -6.53 5.75 -28.54
N LEU A 8 -5.56 5.52 -27.66
CA LEU A 8 -5.21 4.18 -27.14
C LEU A 8 -5.81 3.89 -25.77
N PHE A 9 -6.48 4.84 -25.12
CA PHE A 9 -7.02 4.64 -23.76
C PHE A 9 -7.98 3.44 -23.69
N ALA A 10 -8.85 3.26 -24.68
CA ALA A 10 -9.76 2.13 -24.74
C ALA A 10 -9.06 0.75 -24.83
N GLN A 11 -7.77 0.72 -25.17
CA GLN A 11 -6.94 -0.49 -25.21
C GLN A 11 -6.15 -0.71 -23.91
N GLN A 12 -6.06 0.29 -23.02
CA GLN A 12 -5.37 0.22 -21.73
C GLN A 12 -6.20 -0.56 -20.70
N TRP A 13 -6.37 -1.86 -20.94
CA TRP A 13 -7.15 -2.77 -20.11
C TRP A 13 -6.72 -2.77 -18.63
N HIS A 14 -5.43 -2.53 -18.36
CA HIS A 14 -4.85 -2.51 -17.02
C HIS A 14 -5.53 -1.47 -16.11
N LEU A 15 -5.97 -0.33 -16.67
CA LEU A 15 -6.66 0.71 -15.92
C LEU A 15 -8.06 0.28 -15.43
N SER A 16 -8.65 -0.73 -16.06
CA SER A 16 -9.98 -1.23 -15.70
C SER A 16 -9.98 -2.29 -14.60
N VAL A 17 -8.80 -2.82 -14.23
CA VAL A 17 -8.64 -3.90 -13.24
C VAL A 17 -7.97 -3.45 -11.95
N ILE A 18 -7.61 -2.16 -11.84
CA ILE A 18 -6.98 -1.56 -10.64
C ILE A 18 -7.98 -0.69 -9.86
N GLY A 19 -9.23 -1.13 -9.76
CA GLY A 19 -10.31 -0.35 -9.17
C GLY A 19 -10.83 0.77 -10.08
N ASN A 20 -11.69 1.64 -9.54
CA ASN A 20 -12.33 2.70 -10.31
C ASN A 20 -11.43 3.94 -10.47
N ILE A 21 -10.40 3.82 -11.31
CA ILE A 21 -9.43 4.89 -11.55
C ILE A 21 -10.07 6.20 -12.04
N ALA A 22 -11.18 6.14 -12.76
CA ALA A 22 -11.88 7.33 -13.26
C ALA A 22 -12.47 8.18 -12.11
N LYS A 23 -12.89 7.56 -11.00
CA LYS A 23 -13.29 8.30 -9.80
C LYS A 23 -12.10 8.94 -9.10
N VAL A 24 -10.94 8.27 -9.12
CA VAL A 24 -9.70 8.84 -8.57
C VAL A 24 -9.29 10.08 -9.37
N TRP A 25 -9.32 10.00 -10.70
CA TRP A 25 -8.97 11.10 -11.61
C TRP A 25 -9.92 12.30 -11.59
N ASP A 26 -11.13 12.15 -11.04
CA ASP A 26 -12.00 13.30 -10.79
C ASP A 26 -11.39 14.19 -9.66
N ASP A 27 -10.50 13.64 -8.81
CA ASP A 27 -9.90 14.32 -7.65
C ASP A 27 -8.36 14.48 -7.73
N TYR A 28 -7.64 13.45 -8.18
CA TYR A 28 -6.18 13.34 -8.12
C TYR A 28 -5.60 12.80 -9.42
N THR A 29 -4.48 13.37 -9.84
CA THR A 29 -3.81 13.01 -11.10
C THR A 29 -2.34 12.65 -10.88
N GLY A 30 -1.85 12.71 -9.64
CA GLY A 30 -0.43 12.64 -9.29
C GLY A 30 0.23 14.01 -9.29
N ALA A 31 -0.55 15.09 -9.34
CA ALA A 31 -0.03 16.45 -9.45
C ALA A 31 0.85 16.80 -8.24
N GLY A 32 1.99 17.45 -8.50
CA GLY A 32 2.94 17.81 -7.44
C GLY A 32 3.82 16.67 -6.94
N VAL A 33 3.65 15.44 -7.43
CA VAL A 33 4.47 14.28 -7.09
C VAL A 33 5.54 14.04 -8.15
N THR A 34 6.75 13.69 -7.71
CA THR A 34 7.92 13.44 -8.56
C THR A 34 8.31 11.96 -8.59
N VAL A 35 8.47 11.40 -9.79
CA VAL A 35 8.86 10.00 -10.00
C VAL A 35 10.14 9.91 -10.81
N ALA A 36 11.15 9.25 -10.27
CA ALA A 36 12.40 8.95 -10.96
C ALA A 36 12.38 7.51 -11.51
N VAL A 37 12.51 7.40 -12.83
CA VAL A 37 12.58 6.11 -13.55
C VAL A 37 14.03 5.69 -13.71
N TYR A 38 14.42 4.59 -13.05
CA TYR A 38 15.75 4.00 -13.13
C TYR A 38 15.70 2.81 -14.10
N ASP A 39 16.23 2.97 -15.31
CA ASP A 39 16.05 1.99 -16.39
C ASP A 39 17.16 2.08 -17.46
N ASP A 40 16.92 1.67 -18.71
CA ASP A 40 17.83 1.76 -19.87
C ASP A 40 17.81 3.12 -20.59
N GLY A 41 17.26 4.14 -19.92
CA GLY A 41 17.02 5.46 -20.48
C GLY A 41 15.53 5.75 -20.69
N LEU A 42 15.23 6.99 -21.03
CA LEU A 42 13.87 7.50 -21.17
C LEU A 42 13.89 8.58 -22.26
N GLN A 43 13.18 8.34 -23.37
CA GLN A 43 13.02 9.34 -24.42
C GLN A 43 12.15 10.50 -23.90
N PHE A 44 12.72 11.40 -23.11
CA PHE A 44 11.99 12.49 -22.45
C PHE A 44 11.42 13.53 -23.43
N THR A 45 11.88 13.51 -24.69
CA THR A 45 11.30 14.29 -25.78
C THR A 45 10.10 13.61 -26.45
N HIS A 46 9.71 12.41 -25.99
CA HIS A 46 8.55 11.71 -26.50
C HIS A 46 7.32 12.61 -26.35
N SER A 47 6.49 12.66 -27.39
CA SER A 47 5.47 13.71 -27.50
C SER A 47 4.32 13.56 -26.50
N ASP A 48 4.28 12.42 -25.81
CA ASP A 48 3.34 12.03 -24.74
C ASP A 48 3.97 12.09 -23.34
N LEU A 49 5.27 12.36 -23.21
CA LEU A 49 6.01 12.44 -21.93
C LEU A 49 6.56 13.85 -21.67
N GLN A 50 6.94 14.58 -22.72
CA GLN A 50 7.69 15.84 -22.63
C GLN A 50 7.05 16.92 -21.76
N ALA A 51 5.72 16.92 -21.60
CA ALA A 51 5.03 17.93 -20.78
C ALA A 51 5.12 17.61 -19.28
N ASN A 52 5.26 16.33 -18.94
CA ASN A 52 5.39 15.85 -17.56
C ASN A 52 6.85 15.63 -17.16
N TYR A 53 7.80 15.72 -18.08
CA TYR A 53 9.22 15.52 -17.78
C TYR A 53 9.93 16.80 -17.37
N ASP A 54 10.71 16.75 -16.29
CA ASP A 54 11.53 17.87 -15.82
C ASP A 54 13.03 17.62 -16.03
N SER A 55 13.57 18.19 -17.12
CA SER A 55 14.99 18.12 -17.46
C SER A 55 15.93 18.88 -16.51
N SER A 56 15.41 19.78 -15.67
CA SER A 56 16.24 20.46 -14.66
C SER A 56 16.68 19.53 -13.53
N LYS A 57 16.05 18.35 -13.42
CA LYS A 57 16.31 17.35 -12.39
C LYS A 57 17.38 16.33 -12.77
N HIS A 58 17.89 16.32 -14.01
CA HIS A 58 18.87 15.33 -14.48
C HIS A 58 20.00 15.08 -13.48
N PHE A 59 20.32 13.80 -13.28
CA PHE A 59 21.43 13.41 -12.44
C PHE A 59 22.74 14.05 -12.92
N SER A 60 23.53 14.58 -11.99
CA SER A 60 24.80 15.22 -12.29
C SER A 60 25.86 14.82 -11.27
N PHE A 61 27.03 14.41 -11.75
CA PHE A 61 28.15 13.99 -10.91
C PHE A 61 29.47 14.44 -11.53
N GLY A 62 30.40 14.94 -10.71
CA GLY A 62 31.73 15.34 -11.18
C GLY A 62 31.74 16.46 -12.23
N GLY A 63 30.68 17.27 -12.31
CA GLY A 63 30.52 18.32 -13.33
C GLY A 63 29.99 17.82 -14.69
N ILE A 64 29.58 16.55 -14.77
CA ILE A 64 28.93 15.93 -15.92
C ILE A 64 27.44 15.77 -15.58
N THR A 65 26.57 16.14 -16.52
CA THR A 65 25.13 15.86 -16.43
C THR A 65 24.82 14.62 -17.27
N TYR A 66 24.19 13.64 -16.65
CA TYR A 66 23.75 12.39 -17.25
C TYR A 66 22.28 12.55 -17.64
N ALA A 67 22.03 12.94 -18.89
CA ALA A 67 20.68 12.93 -19.44
C ALA A 67 20.28 11.47 -19.73
N PRO A 68 19.06 11.03 -19.39
CA PRO A 68 18.67 9.64 -19.55
C PRO A 68 18.25 9.34 -20.99
N VAL A 69 19.12 9.58 -21.97
CA VAL A 69 18.79 9.38 -23.37
C VAL A 69 19.01 7.90 -23.74
N PRO A 70 18.02 7.20 -24.31
CA PRO A 70 18.21 5.87 -24.87
C PRO A 70 19.42 5.80 -25.81
N GLN A 71 20.30 4.81 -25.63
CA GLN A 71 21.58 4.74 -26.34
C GLN A 71 21.49 3.94 -27.64
N THR A 72 20.63 2.93 -27.65
CA THR A 72 20.43 2.01 -28.76
C THR A 72 19.01 2.07 -29.31
N THR A 73 18.75 1.36 -30.42
CA THR A 73 17.40 1.24 -30.98
C THR A 73 16.47 0.39 -30.13
N ASP A 74 17.02 -0.36 -29.18
CA ASP A 74 16.29 -1.35 -28.39
C ASP A 74 16.05 -0.87 -26.94
N ASP A 75 16.63 0.29 -26.57
CA ASP A 75 16.55 0.92 -25.23
C ASP A 75 15.20 1.64 -25.03
N ALA A 76 14.11 0.92 -25.28
CA ALA A 76 12.74 1.43 -25.18
C ALA A 76 12.11 1.22 -23.80
N HIS A 77 12.74 0.41 -22.95
CA HIS A 77 12.10 -0.15 -21.78
C HIS A 77 11.74 0.94 -20.75
N GLY A 78 12.66 1.86 -20.44
CA GLY A 78 12.37 2.97 -19.52
C GLY A 78 11.40 4.00 -20.10
N THR A 79 11.37 4.17 -21.42
CA THR A 79 10.35 4.99 -22.10
C THR A 79 8.97 4.37 -21.94
N ALA A 80 8.84 3.04 -22.08
CA ALA A 80 7.59 2.32 -21.88
C ALA A 80 7.11 2.35 -20.42
N CYS A 81 8.04 2.19 -19.46
CA CYS A 81 7.75 2.34 -18.04
C CYS A 81 7.24 3.75 -17.70
N ALA A 82 7.89 4.79 -18.22
CA ALA A 82 7.50 6.17 -18.00
C ALA A 82 6.08 6.49 -18.49
N GLY A 83 5.67 5.94 -19.64
CA GLY A 83 4.31 6.11 -20.17
C GLY A 83 3.23 5.52 -19.28
N LEU A 84 3.49 4.34 -18.67
CA LEU A 84 2.56 3.73 -17.74
C LEU A 84 2.38 4.55 -16.46
N ILE A 85 3.42 5.27 -16.02
CA ILE A 85 3.37 6.15 -14.87
C ILE A 85 2.61 7.44 -15.22
N ALA A 86 3.09 8.19 -16.22
CA ALA A 86 2.65 9.56 -16.44
C ALA A 86 2.66 10.00 -17.92
N ALA A 87 2.26 9.14 -18.86
CA ALA A 87 1.82 9.62 -20.17
C ALA A 87 0.70 10.65 -20.01
N VAL A 88 0.79 11.76 -20.74
CA VAL A 88 -0.08 12.93 -20.59
C VAL A 88 -1.48 12.60 -21.10
N ALA A 89 -2.49 12.69 -20.24
CA ALA A 89 -3.88 12.49 -20.64
C ALA A 89 -4.45 13.70 -21.41
N ASP A 90 -5.46 13.43 -22.23
CA ASP A 90 -6.27 14.40 -22.98
C ASP A 90 -5.48 15.30 -23.94
N ASN A 91 -4.42 14.75 -24.53
CA ASN A 91 -3.61 15.45 -25.53
C ASN A 91 -3.88 14.97 -26.97
N GLY A 92 -4.73 13.95 -27.14
CA GLY A 92 -5.14 13.40 -28.44
C GLY A 92 -4.09 12.46 -29.04
N LYS A 93 -3.20 11.90 -28.22
CA LYS A 93 -2.13 10.97 -28.61
C LYS A 93 -2.08 9.82 -27.61
N GLY A 94 -1.50 8.70 -28.02
CA GLY A 94 -1.19 7.63 -27.08
C GLY A 94 -2.35 7.17 -26.21
N GLY A 95 -2.03 6.87 -24.95
CA GLY A 95 -2.98 6.62 -23.88
C GLY A 95 -2.72 7.57 -22.71
N ALA A 96 -3.10 7.18 -21.50
CA ALA A 96 -2.84 7.93 -20.28
C ALA A 96 -2.00 7.12 -19.30
N GLY A 97 -1.09 7.77 -18.58
CA GLY A 97 -0.42 7.18 -17.43
C GLY A 97 -1.39 7.07 -16.26
N VAL A 98 -1.13 6.14 -15.33
CA VAL A 98 -1.93 6.00 -14.10
C VAL A 98 -1.99 7.31 -13.32
N ALA A 99 -0.86 8.02 -13.24
CA ALA A 99 -0.71 9.35 -12.64
C ALA A 99 -0.28 10.36 -13.71
N TYR A 100 -1.16 10.63 -14.68
CA TYR A 100 -0.89 11.49 -15.84
C TYR A 100 -0.56 12.96 -15.50
N GLY A 101 -0.66 13.39 -14.24
CA GLY A 101 -0.23 14.71 -13.77
C GLY A 101 1.08 14.70 -12.96
N ALA A 102 1.70 13.53 -12.75
CA ALA A 102 2.96 13.42 -12.05
C ALA A 102 4.14 13.96 -12.88
N THR A 103 5.16 14.46 -12.20
CA THR A 103 6.40 14.92 -12.82
C THR A 103 7.41 13.78 -12.92
N LEU A 104 7.87 13.49 -14.12
CA LEU A 104 8.89 12.48 -14.41
C LEU A 104 10.29 13.08 -14.42
N THR A 105 11.24 12.28 -13.95
CA THR A 105 12.65 12.37 -14.31
C THR A 105 13.18 10.95 -14.57
N GLY A 106 14.39 10.82 -15.11
CA GLY A 106 14.94 9.52 -15.47
C GLY A 106 16.42 9.42 -15.23
N LEU A 107 16.88 8.18 -15.09
CA LEU A 107 18.27 7.79 -15.06
C LEU A 107 18.46 6.60 -16.01
N ASP A 108 19.40 6.74 -16.94
CA ASP A 108 19.93 5.59 -17.67
C ASP A 108 20.84 4.81 -16.72
N TYR A 109 20.21 3.97 -15.90
CA TYR A 109 20.86 3.14 -14.91
C TYR A 109 21.51 1.92 -15.57
N LEU A 110 20.78 1.23 -16.45
CA LEU A 110 21.18 -0.08 -16.97
C LEU A 110 22.35 0.02 -17.97
N ASN A 111 22.47 1.10 -18.74
CA ASN A 111 23.57 1.23 -19.70
C ASN A 111 24.77 1.98 -19.13
N ASP A 112 24.54 3.08 -18.41
CA ASP A 112 25.61 3.99 -17.99
C ASP A 112 26.19 3.72 -16.61
N LEU A 113 25.40 3.15 -15.68
CA LEU A 113 25.71 3.26 -14.24
C LEU A 113 25.77 1.91 -13.52
N GLN A 114 24.99 0.91 -13.93
CA GLN A 114 25.01 -0.42 -13.30
C GLN A 114 26.41 -1.07 -13.40
N PHE A 115 27.14 -0.82 -14.49
CA PHE A 115 28.50 -1.32 -14.69
C PHE A 115 29.59 -0.55 -13.92
N ALA A 116 29.21 0.51 -13.19
CA ALA A 116 30.12 1.25 -12.32
C ALA A 116 30.24 0.60 -10.92
N TYR A 117 29.61 -0.55 -10.71
CA TYR A 117 29.88 -1.49 -9.63
C TYR A 117 30.87 -2.56 -10.11
N ASP A 118 31.96 -2.76 -9.37
CA ASP A 118 32.97 -3.77 -9.69
C ASP A 118 32.62 -5.12 -9.02
N TRP A 119 32.16 -6.06 -9.84
CA TRP A 119 31.73 -7.39 -9.40
C TRP A 119 32.87 -8.29 -8.89
N ASP A 120 34.12 -8.03 -9.31
CA ASP A 120 35.29 -8.81 -8.89
C ASP A 120 35.82 -8.31 -7.54
N SER A 121 35.85 -6.98 -7.36
CA SER A 121 36.32 -6.38 -6.11
C SER A 121 35.22 -6.11 -5.07
N GLN A 122 33.94 -6.29 -5.41
CA GLN A 122 32.78 -5.99 -4.53
C GLN A 122 32.83 -4.55 -4.01
N THR A 123 33.12 -3.60 -4.90
CA THR A 123 33.17 -2.18 -4.56
C THR A 123 32.31 -1.35 -5.50
N THR A 124 31.65 -0.33 -4.95
CA THR A 124 30.95 0.69 -5.73
C THR A 124 31.90 1.82 -6.13
N SER A 125 31.69 2.38 -7.31
CA SER A 125 32.23 3.69 -7.62
C SER A 125 31.44 4.79 -6.89
N ALA A 126 32.10 5.91 -6.60
CA ALA A 126 31.42 7.10 -6.05
C ALA A 126 30.31 7.64 -6.98
N LEU A 127 30.39 7.34 -8.28
CA LEU A 127 29.36 7.66 -9.26
C LEU A 127 28.09 6.83 -9.01
N TYR A 128 28.23 5.52 -8.84
CA TYR A 128 27.12 4.61 -8.55
C TYR A 128 26.42 4.97 -7.22
N ASP A 129 27.19 5.22 -6.16
CA ASP A 129 26.64 5.64 -4.87
C ASP A 129 25.84 6.94 -4.99
N ALA A 130 26.37 7.92 -5.72
CA ALA A 130 25.69 9.19 -5.95
C ALA A 130 24.41 9.02 -6.78
N ALA A 131 24.43 8.13 -7.78
CA ALA A 131 23.29 7.84 -8.65
C ALA A 131 22.14 7.18 -7.89
N MET A 132 22.42 6.21 -7.03
CA MET A 132 21.39 5.57 -6.21
C MET A 132 20.84 6.51 -5.14
N ARG A 133 21.71 7.33 -4.53
CA ARG A 133 21.27 8.34 -3.53
C ARG A 133 20.55 9.55 -4.13
N TRP A 134 20.70 9.81 -5.43
CA TRP A 134 19.97 10.87 -6.13
C TRP A 134 18.45 10.71 -6.01
N ALA A 135 17.95 9.47 -5.86
CA ALA A 135 16.54 9.16 -5.64
C ALA A 135 15.93 9.89 -4.42
N ALA A 136 16.73 10.24 -3.39
CA ALA A 136 16.23 10.99 -2.23
C ALA A 136 15.70 12.40 -2.58
N GLY A 137 16.01 12.91 -3.78
CA GLY A 137 15.46 14.16 -4.30
C GLY A 137 14.03 14.04 -4.84
N PHE A 138 13.44 12.84 -4.86
CA PHE A 138 12.13 12.57 -5.46
C PHE A 138 11.23 11.80 -4.51
N ASP A 139 9.93 11.79 -4.83
CA ASP A 139 8.95 11.10 -4.02
C ASP A 139 9.02 9.58 -4.22
N ILE A 140 9.20 9.15 -5.46
CA ILE A 140 9.13 7.74 -5.86
C ILE A 140 10.33 7.38 -6.74
N MET A 141 10.94 6.22 -6.45
CA MET A 141 11.96 5.57 -7.26
C MET A 141 11.36 4.31 -7.89
N SER A 142 11.23 4.28 -9.22
CA SER A 142 10.68 3.14 -9.97
C SER A 142 11.80 2.33 -10.62
N ASN A 143 11.90 1.05 -10.26
CA ASN A 143 12.95 0.13 -10.67
C ASN A 143 12.37 -1.10 -11.39
N SER A 144 12.25 -1.02 -12.71
CA SER A 144 11.72 -2.13 -13.53
C SER A 144 12.83 -3.10 -13.98
N TRP A 145 13.80 -3.35 -13.11
CA TRP A 145 14.94 -4.24 -13.34
C TRP A 145 15.14 -5.18 -12.16
N GLY A 146 15.92 -6.24 -12.37
CA GLY A 146 16.24 -7.23 -11.34
C GLY A 146 17.36 -8.15 -11.80
N THR A 147 17.77 -9.02 -10.88
CA THR A 147 18.71 -10.11 -11.14
C THR A 147 17.99 -11.45 -11.03
N LEU A 148 18.54 -12.48 -11.66
CA LEU A 148 18.08 -13.86 -11.49
C LEU A 148 18.10 -14.23 -10.00
N PRO A 149 16.98 -14.53 -9.33
CA PRO A 149 16.96 -14.77 -7.88
C PRO A 149 17.39 -16.22 -7.58
N ASP A 150 18.69 -16.48 -7.68
CA ASP A 150 19.29 -17.82 -7.61
C ASP A 150 19.93 -18.15 -6.26
N PHE A 151 19.73 -17.31 -5.24
CA PHE A 151 20.35 -17.45 -3.91
C PHE A 151 21.89 -17.45 -3.98
N SER A 152 22.47 -16.82 -5.00
CA SER A 152 23.93 -16.72 -5.14
C SER A 152 24.53 -15.80 -4.08
N TYR A 153 25.82 -16.01 -3.81
CA TYR A 153 26.60 -15.20 -2.88
C TYR A 153 26.41 -13.71 -3.16
N GLN A 154 26.50 -13.28 -4.42
CA GLN A 154 26.41 -11.87 -4.84
C GLN A 154 25.05 -11.21 -4.53
N LEU A 155 24.01 -11.99 -4.29
CA LEU A 155 22.68 -11.49 -3.94
C LEU A 155 22.40 -11.55 -2.42
N ASN A 156 23.35 -12.03 -1.63
CA ASN A 156 23.19 -12.23 -0.19
C ASN A 156 23.28 -10.90 0.59
N LEU A 157 22.22 -10.55 1.31
CA LEU A 157 22.17 -9.36 2.18
C LEU A 157 23.13 -9.39 3.37
N ASN A 158 23.60 -10.58 3.78
CA ASN A 158 24.49 -10.73 4.93
C ASN A 158 25.97 -10.44 4.58
N GLU A 159 26.26 -10.13 3.32
CA GLU A 159 27.60 -9.87 2.80
C GLU A 159 27.69 -8.41 2.34
N ALA A 160 28.20 -7.52 3.21
CA ALA A 160 28.08 -6.06 3.06
C ALA A 160 28.67 -5.45 1.77
N GLY A 161 29.51 -6.18 1.03
CA GLY A 161 30.09 -5.73 -0.25
C GLY A 161 29.30 -6.18 -1.48
N ASN A 162 28.34 -7.10 -1.33
CA ASN A 162 27.61 -7.69 -2.44
C ASN A 162 26.52 -6.76 -2.98
N SER A 163 26.16 -6.93 -4.26
CA SER A 163 25.34 -5.96 -5.00
C SER A 163 23.99 -5.72 -4.33
N SER A 164 23.27 -6.79 -3.96
CA SER A 164 21.96 -6.65 -3.31
C SER A 164 22.06 -6.06 -1.90
N ALA A 165 23.16 -6.28 -1.18
CA ALA A 165 23.39 -5.67 0.13
C ALA A 165 23.66 -4.15 0.02
N VAL A 166 24.43 -3.75 -0.99
CA VAL A 166 24.68 -2.34 -1.35
C VAL A 166 23.37 -1.65 -1.77
N ASP A 167 22.62 -2.26 -2.70
CA ASP A 167 21.31 -1.76 -3.15
C ASP A 167 20.35 -1.59 -1.96
N ALA A 168 20.21 -2.61 -1.11
CA ALA A 168 19.38 -2.55 0.07
C ALA A 168 19.80 -1.42 1.04
N GLY A 169 21.12 -1.18 1.18
CA GLY A 169 21.65 -0.06 1.95
C GLY A 169 21.30 1.30 1.35
N HIS A 170 21.25 1.41 0.01
CA HIS A 170 20.86 2.63 -0.68
C HIS A 170 19.35 2.88 -0.57
N PHE A 171 18.53 1.83 -0.73
CA PHE A 171 17.09 1.87 -0.50
C PHE A 171 16.75 2.30 0.93
N ALA A 172 17.49 1.77 1.92
CA ALA A 172 17.37 2.20 3.31
C ALA A 172 17.67 3.69 3.49
N TRP A 173 18.72 4.16 2.85
CA TRP A 173 19.15 5.55 2.96
C TRP A 173 18.12 6.52 2.35
N VAL A 174 17.61 6.24 1.14
CA VAL A 174 16.62 7.12 0.49
C VAL A 174 15.26 7.07 1.21
N SER A 175 14.89 5.91 1.79
CA SER A 175 13.69 5.78 2.64
C SER A 175 13.83 6.52 3.98
N ALA A 176 15.05 6.70 4.48
CA ALA A 176 15.28 7.41 5.74
C ALA A 176 15.29 8.94 5.56
N ILE A 177 15.78 9.45 4.43
CA ILE A 177 16.08 10.89 4.27
C ILE A 177 15.26 11.59 3.18
N GLY A 178 14.73 10.84 2.21
CA GLY A 178 13.94 11.39 1.12
C GLY A 178 12.68 12.10 1.64
N ARG A 179 12.13 13.01 0.83
CA ARG A 179 10.87 13.72 1.15
C ARG A 179 10.86 14.38 2.55
N GLY A 180 12.00 14.95 2.96
CA GLY A 180 12.13 15.60 4.28
C GLY A 180 12.07 14.63 5.48
N GLY A 181 12.39 13.35 5.27
CA GLY A 181 12.32 12.30 6.29
C GLY A 181 11.06 11.44 6.23
N LEU A 182 10.09 11.77 5.36
CA LEU A 182 8.97 10.88 5.06
C LEU A 182 9.42 9.61 4.31
N GLY A 183 10.53 9.72 3.57
CA GLY A 183 11.17 8.64 2.83
C GLY A 183 10.72 8.55 1.38
N THR A 184 11.70 8.48 0.47
CA THR A 184 11.43 8.14 -0.93
C THR A 184 10.89 6.71 -1.00
N ILE A 185 9.79 6.52 -1.72
CA ILE A 185 9.17 5.20 -1.88
C ILE A 185 9.88 4.45 -3.01
N VAL A 186 10.41 3.26 -2.70
CA VAL A 186 11.12 2.43 -3.67
C VAL A 186 10.19 1.33 -4.17
N VAL A 187 9.91 1.32 -5.47
CA VAL A 187 9.10 0.29 -6.14
C VAL A 187 10.02 -0.53 -7.04
N LYS A 188 9.95 -1.86 -6.95
CA LYS A 188 10.84 -2.76 -7.69
C LYS A 188 10.09 -3.95 -8.28
N ALA A 189 10.46 -4.31 -9.52
CA ALA A 189 10.00 -5.53 -10.16
C ALA A 189 10.51 -6.79 -9.44
N ALA A 190 9.61 -7.76 -9.21
CA ALA A 190 9.99 -9.05 -8.61
C ALA A 190 10.88 -9.93 -9.52
N GLY A 191 10.75 -9.78 -10.85
CA GLY A 191 11.49 -10.53 -11.88
C GLY A 191 10.61 -11.49 -12.69
N ASN A 192 11.16 -12.01 -13.78
CA ASN A 192 10.43 -12.68 -14.86
C ASN A 192 10.88 -14.14 -15.10
N GLU A 193 11.32 -14.83 -14.05
CA GLU A 193 11.98 -16.14 -14.16
C GLU A 193 11.15 -17.30 -13.60
N THR A 194 9.93 -17.03 -13.11
CA THR A 194 9.09 -18.00 -12.38
C THR A 194 9.83 -18.59 -11.17
N MET A 195 10.63 -17.76 -10.47
CA MET A 195 11.46 -18.17 -9.34
C MET A 195 11.03 -17.49 -8.04
N ASN A 196 11.51 -18.00 -6.91
CA ASN A 196 11.27 -17.42 -5.60
C ASN A 196 12.04 -16.10 -5.46
N ALA A 197 11.31 -14.99 -5.30
CA ALA A 197 11.85 -13.65 -5.18
C ALA A 197 12.81 -13.48 -3.98
N ASN A 198 12.74 -14.34 -2.96
CA ASN A 198 13.72 -14.34 -1.86
C ASN A 198 15.15 -14.66 -2.30
N GLY A 199 15.36 -15.21 -3.51
CA GLY A 199 16.69 -15.48 -4.04
C GLY A 199 17.47 -14.24 -4.48
N ASP A 200 16.83 -13.07 -4.52
CA ASP A 200 17.46 -11.77 -4.73
C ASP A 200 17.32 -10.91 -3.46
N GLY A 201 18.45 -10.58 -2.81
CA GLY A 201 18.44 -9.74 -1.61
C GLY A 201 17.80 -8.36 -1.82
N ALA A 202 17.80 -7.82 -3.03
CA ALA A 202 17.18 -6.54 -3.31
C ALA A 202 15.64 -6.63 -3.20
N ASN A 203 15.04 -7.78 -3.55
CA ASN A 203 13.63 -8.07 -3.31
C ASN A 203 13.31 -8.31 -1.82
N VAL A 204 14.30 -8.78 -1.04
CA VAL A 204 14.16 -9.05 0.40
C VAL A 204 14.29 -7.76 1.24
N SER A 205 14.82 -6.68 0.67
CA SER A 205 14.89 -5.39 1.34
C SER A 205 13.49 -4.88 1.71
N ARG A 206 13.22 -4.73 3.02
CA ARG A 206 11.94 -4.22 3.52
C ARG A 206 11.58 -2.80 3.02
N HIS A 207 12.55 -2.06 2.51
CA HIS A 207 12.34 -0.72 1.96
C HIS A 207 11.78 -0.74 0.53
N THR A 208 11.71 -1.92 -0.10
CA THR A 208 11.19 -2.08 -1.45
C THR A 208 9.75 -2.55 -1.43
N ILE A 209 8.93 -1.98 -2.31
CA ILE A 209 7.66 -2.57 -2.72
C ILE A 209 7.99 -3.52 -3.87
N THR A 210 8.14 -4.81 -3.57
CA THR A 210 8.43 -5.85 -4.57
C THR A 210 7.13 -6.27 -5.26
N VAL A 211 7.07 -6.09 -6.58
CA VAL A 211 5.84 -6.17 -7.39
C VAL A 211 5.83 -7.39 -8.29
N ALA A 212 4.83 -8.25 -8.09
CA ALA A 212 4.49 -9.36 -9.00
C ALA A 212 3.55 -8.91 -10.13
N ALA A 213 3.42 -9.73 -11.18
CA ALA A 213 2.63 -9.43 -12.37
C ALA A 213 1.43 -10.36 -12.54
N THR A 214 0.31 -9.82 -13.01
CA THR A 214 -0.82 -10.60 -13.50
C THR A 214 -1.15 -10.29 -14.95
N GLU A 215 -1.88 -11.21 -15.57
CA GLU A 215 -2.52 -11.00 -16.86
C GLU A 215 -3.89 -10.30 -16.69
N ALA A 216 -4.57 -10.04 -17.81
CA ALA A 216 -5.85 -9.33 -17.85
C ALA A 216 -7.03 -10.06 -17.18
N ASP A 217 -6.91 -11.37 -16.97
CA ASP A 217 -7.88 -12.17 -16.23
C ASP A 217 -7.61 -12.19 -14.71
N GLY A 218 -6.58 -11.48 -14.25
CA GLY A 218 -6.16 -11.43 -12.84
C GLY A 218 -5.33 -12.64 -12.41
N VAL A 219 -5.06 -13.60 -13.29
CA VAL A 219 -4.20 -14.75 -13.01
C VAL A 219 -2.73 -14.32 -13.07
N ALA A 220 -1.88 -14.88 -12.21
CA ALA A 220 -0.46 -14.57 -12.18
C ALA A 220 0.15 -14.80 -13.57
N ALA A 221 0.96 -13.86 -14.05
CA ALA A 221 1.65 -14.02 -15.32
C ALA A 221 2.62 -15.20 -15.24
N TYR A 222 2.73 -15.99 -16.31
CA TYR A 222 3.48 -17.27 -16.27
C TYR A 222 4.97 -17.09 -15.92
N TYR A 223 5.53 -15.91 -16.21
CA TYR A 223 6.92 -15.55 -15.92
C TYR A 223 7.10 -14.92 -14.53
N SER A 224 6.03 -14.48 -13.86
CA SER A 224 6.16 -13.68 -12.64
C SER A 224 6.90 -14.47 -11.56
N ASN A 225 7.95 -13.86 -11.00
CA ASN A 225 8.51 -14.36 -9.74
C ASN A 225 7.46 -14.30 -8.63
N HIS A 226 7.61 -15.18 -7.66
CA HIS A 226 6.67 -15.43 -6.56
C HIS A 226 7.43 -15.51 -5.23
N GLY A 227 6.74 -15.54 -4.10
CA GLY A 227 7.34 -15.84 -2.80
C GLY A 227 6.90 -14.89 -1.70
N SER A 228 7.49 -15.08 -0.51
CA SER A 228 7.16 -14.31 0.69
C SER A 228 7.74 -12.89 0.73
N ALA A 229 8.55 -12.51 -0.27
CA ALA A 229 9.09 -11.17 -0.45
C ALA A 229 8.16 -10.24 -1.27
N ILE A 230 7.12 -10.77 -1.91
CA ILE A 230 6.17 -9.99 -2.72
C ILE A 230 5.24 -9.20 -1.79
N LEU A 231 5.19 -7.87 -1.93
CA LEU A 231 4.21 -7.08 -1.19
C LEU A 231 2.83 -7.22 -1.85
N LEU A 232 2.75 -6.96 -3.15
CA LEU A 232 1.51 -7.03 -3.93
C LEU A 232 1.79 -7.25 -5.42
N SER A 233 0.73 -7.39 -6.20
CA SER A 233 0.77 -7.54 -7.65
C SER A 233 0.08 -6.39 -8.39
N ALA A 234 0.46 -6.18 -9.64
CA ALA A 234 -0.18 -5.25 -10.57
C ALA A 234 -0.39 -5.91 -11.94
N PRO A 235 -1.31 -5.41 -12.77
CA PRO A 235 -1.45 -5.91 -14.14
C PRO A 235 -0.19 -5.63 -14.94
N ALA A 236 0.28 -6.59 -15.74
CA ALA A 236 1.34 -6.39 -16.71
C ALA A 236 0.83 -5.53 -17.88
N ALA A 237 0.78 -4.21 -17.66
CA ALA A 237 0.20 -3.25 -18.57
C ALA A 237 0.92 -3.22 -19.93
N SER A 238 0.19 -3.52 -21.00
CA SER A 238 0.82 -3.74 -22.31
C SER A 238 0.79 -2.55 -23.27
N VAL A 239 -0.07 -1.56 -23.02
CA VAL A 239 -0.30 -0.40 -23.89
C VAL A 239 0.30 0.85 -23.28
N THR A 240 1.40 1.34 -23.88
CA THR A 240 2.20 2.47 -23.37
C THR A 240 3.04 3.10 -24.48
N THR A 241 3.80 4.15 -24.15
CA THR A 241 4.78 4.81 -25.02
C THR A 241 5.90 3.85 -25.46
N ASP A 242 6.49 4.13 -26.61
CA ASP A 242 7.65 3.43 -27.16
C ASP A 242 8.66 4.49 -27.67
N LEU A 243 9.83 4.06 -28.15
CA LEU A 243 10.73 4.99 -28.84
C LEU A 243 10.06 5.49 -30.12
N ALA A 244 9.93 6.82 -30.25
CA ALA A 244 9.27 7.41 -31.40
C ALA A 244 9.89 6.98 -32.74
N GLY A 245 9.04 6.66 -33.72
CA GLY A 245 9.45 6.31 -35.08
C GLY A 245 9.48 4.80 -35.37
N SER A 246 10.65 4.24 -35.64
CA SER A 246 10.80 2.83 -36.06
C SER A 246 11.68 1.99 -35.14
N GLN A 247 11.97 2.52 -33.95
CA GLN A 247 12.83 1.91 -32.93
C GLN A 247 11.94 1.36 -31.80
N GLY A 248 12.52 0.60 -30.89
CA GLY A 248 11.82 0.01 -29.76
C GLY A 248 11.04 -1.25 -30.11
N TYR A 249 9.93 -1.48 -29.40
CA TYR A 249 9.15 -2.72 -29.49
C TYR A 249 8.39 -2.83 -30.81
N ALA A 250 7.91 -1.72 -31.35
CA ALA A 250 7.15 -1.69 -32.59
C ALA A 250 7.41 -0.39 -33.37
N ALA A 251 7.19 -0.43 -34.69
CA ALA A 251 7.18 0.79 -35.47
C ALA A 251 5.97 1.65 -35.08
N GLY A 252 6.23 2.86 -34.60
CA GLY A 252 5.27 3.80 -34.05
C GLY A 252 5.88 4.51 -32.84
N ASP A 253 5.06 5.31 -32.18
CA ASP A 253 5.43 6.00 -30.94
C ASP A 253 4.90 5.24 -29.70
N TYR A 254 4.24 4.10 -29.92
CA TYR A 254 3.53 3.34 -28.89
C TYR A 254 3.64 1.85 -29.14
N THR A 255 3.61 1.08 -28.07
CA THR A 255 3.60 -0.37 -28.08
C THR A 255 2.32 -0.92 -27.44
N THR A 256 1.93 -2.13 -27.84
CA THR A 256 0.82 -2.89 -27.26
C THR A 256 1.27 -4.24 -26.70
N THR A 257 2.59 -4.49 -26.72
CA THR A 257 3.21 -5.77 -26.36
C THR A 257 4.22 -5.64 -25.22
N PHE A 258 4.26 -4.48 -24.54
CA PHE A 258 5.05 -4.36 -23.32
C PHE A 258 4.49 -5.30 -22.24
N GLY A 259 5.32 -5.72 -21.28
CA GLY A 259 4.93 -6.74 -20.32
C GLY A 259 6.02 -7.00 -19.29
N GLY A 260 5.93 -8.16 -18.62
CA GLY A 260 6.83 -8.47 -17.50
C GLY A 260 6.34 -7.84 -16.20
N THR A 261 6.99 -8.20 -15.09
CA THR A 261 6.90 -7.43 -13.84
C THR A 261 7.36 -5.98 -14.03
N SER A 262 8.13 -5.71 -15.10
CA SER A 262 8.50 -4.37 -15.55
C SER A 262 7.32 -3.51 -16.02
N ALA A 263 6.22 -4.11 -16.46
CA ALA A 263 4.98 -3.41 -16.77
C ALA A 263 4.04 -3.26 -15.57
N ALA A 264 4.16 -4.13 -14.57
CA ALA A 264 3.39 -4.06 -13.32
C ALA A 264 3.96 -3.01 -12.35
N THR A 265 5.28 -2.93 -12.23
CA THR A 265 6.01 -1.97 -11.38
C THR A 265 5.62 -0.50 -11.59
N PRO A 266 5.60 0.04 -12.83
CA PRO A 266 5.20 1.43 -13.08
C PRO A 266 3.72 1.70 -12.78
N VAL A 267 2.85 0.69 -12.83
CA VAL A 267 1.45 0.84 -12.40
C VAL A 267 1.41 1.11 -10.89
N ILE A 268 2.18 0.37 -10.08
CA ILE A 268 2.30 0.64 -8.63
C ILE A 268 2.91 2.02 -8.36
N ALA A 269 3.94 2.43 -9.11
CA ALA A 269 4.53 3.76 -8.99
C ALA A 269 3.51 4.86 -9.30
N GLY A 270 2.68 4.68 -10.32
CA GLY A 270 1.57 5.59 -10.65
C GLY A 270 0.50 5.64 -9.56
N VAL A 271 0.05 4.49 -9.04
CA VAL A 271 -0.92 4.46 -7.93
C VAL A 271 -0.35 5.14 -6.68
N THR A 272 0.93 4.90 -6.39
CA THR A 272 1.63 5.56 -5.29
C THR A 272 1.67 7.08 -5.49
N ALA A 273 1.87 7.57 -6.72
CA ALA A 273 1.81 9.00 -7.00
C ALA A 273 0.42 9.60 -6.75
N LEU A 274 -0.66 8.87 -7.09
CA LEU A 274 -2.02 9.29 -6.76
C LEU A 274 -2.25 9.34 -5.24
N MET A 275 -1.70 8.39 -4.48
CA MET A 275 -1.79 8.38 -3.01
C MET A 275 -1.09 9.60 -2.40
N LEU A 276 0.08 9.99 -2.93
CA LEU A 276 0.83 11.15 -2.42
C LEU A 276 0.25 12.50 -2.86
N ASP A 277 -0.45 12.55 -3.99
CA ASP A 277 -1.27 13.70 -4.39
C ASP A 277 -2.43 13.88 -3.39
N ALA A 278 -3.09 12.77 -3.02
CA ALA A 278 -4.13 12.78 -2.00
C ALA A 278 -3.62 13.11 -0.60
N ASN A 279 -2.44 12.65 -0.24
CA ASN A 279 -1.83 12.92 1.05
C ASN A 279 -0.30 12.94 0.96
N ALA A 280 0.26 14.15 0.79
CA ALA A 280 1.71 14.34 0.76
C ALA A 280 2.40 14.03 2.11
N GLY A 281 1.63 13.92 3.20
CA GLY A 281 2.14 13.66 4.56
C GLY A 281 2.41 12.18 4.86
N LEU A 282 2.12 11.25 3.94
CA LEU A 282 2.39 9.82 4.15
C LEU A 282 3.90 9.54 4.19
N GLY A 283 4.33 8.71 5.15
CA GLY A 283 5.67 8.13 5.15
C GLY A 283 5.74 6.86 4.30
N TRP A 284 6.96 6.39 4.01
CA TRP A 284 7.15 5.20 3.16
C TRP A 284 6.50 3.92 3.73
N ARG A 285 6.43 3.77 5.06
CA ARG A 285 5.76 2.65 5.73
C ARG A 285 4.24 2.75 5.65
N ASP A 286 3.71 3.98 5.70
CA ASP A 286 2.27 4.23 5.50
C ASP A 286 1.84 3.78 4.11
N VAL A 287 2.62 4.14 3.08
CA VAL A 287 2.34 3.76 1.69
C VAL A 287 2.32 2.24 1.52
N GLN A 288 3.31 1.51 2.04
CA GLN A 288 3.32 0.04 1.97
C GLN A 288 2.10 -0.58 2.66
N SER A 289 1.74 -0.06 3.83
CA SER A 289 0.61 -0.59 4.61
C SER A 289 -0.73 -0.35 3.92
N ILE A 290 -0.94 0.86 3.38
CA ILE A 290 -2.13 1.18 2.58
C ILE A 290 -2.22 0.24 1.38
N LEU A 291 -1.14 0.12 0.59
CA LEU A 291 -1.12 -0.76 -0.60
C LEU A 291 -1.44 -2.21 -0.25
N ALA A 292 -0.91 -2.72 0.86
CA ALA A 292 -1.19 -4.08 1.33
C ALA A 292 -2.66 -4.25 1.76
N MET A 293 -3.19 -3.32 2.55
CA MET A 293 -4.57 -3.40 3.06
C MET A 293 -5.63 -3.18 2.00
N SER A 294 -5.33 -2.32 1.03
CA SER A 294 -6.26 -1.94 -0.03
C SER A 294 -6.21 -2.89 -1.23
N ALA A 295 -5.25 -3.81 -1.28
CA ALA A 295 -5.14 -4.76 -2.38
C ALA A 295 -6.41 -5.63 -2.48
N SER A 296 -6.85 -5.86 -3.71
CA SER A 296 -8.01 -6.68 -4.03
C SER A 296 -7.57 -8.13 -4.25
N HIS A 297 -8.37 -9.07 -3.74
CA HIS A 297 -8.26 -10.48 -4.07
C HIS A 297 -8.35 -10.67 -5.59
N THR A 298 -7.49 -11.55 -6.12
CA THR A 298 -7.42 -11.90 -7.55
C THR A 298 -7.02 -13.37 -7.74
N GLY A 299 -7.14 -13.89 -8.96
CA GLY A 299 -6.75 -15.26 -9.29
C GLY A 299 -7.70 -16.31 -8.74
N SER A 300 -7.15 -17.42 -8.24
CA SER A 300 -7.91 -18.52 -7.64
C SER A 300 -8.70 -18.06 -6.42
N ALA A 301 -9.82 -18.74 -6.14
CA ALA A 301 -10.66 -18.42 -5.00
C ALA A 301 -9.96 -18.77 -3.68
N LEU A 302 -10.11 -17.94 -2.65
CA LEU A 302 -9.70 -18.29 -1.28
C LEU A 302 -10.25 -19.66 -0.85
N GLY A 303 -9.35 -20.54 -0.37
CA GLY A 303 -9.66 -21.91 0.04
C GLY A 303 -9.60 -22.95 -1.08
N SER A 304 -9.40 -22.54 -2.33
CA SER A 304 -9.16 -23.45 -3.46
C SER A 304 -7.66 -23.79 -3.62
N GLY A 305 -7.34 -24.74 -4.50
CA GLY A 305 -5.95 -25.00 -4.90
C GLY A 305 -5.47 -23.98 -5.94
N PRO A 306 -4.15 -23.94 -6.23
CA PRO A 306 -3.60 -22.98 -7.18
C PRO A 306 -4.26 -23.08 -8.56
N GLY A 307 -4.42 -21.92 -9.19
CA GLY A 307 -4.63 -21.77 -10.63
C GLY A 307 -3.41 -22.23 -11.45
N ALA A 308 -3.47 -22.07 -12.78
CA ALA A 308 -2.51 -22.71 -13.69
C ALA A 308 -1.05 -22.26 -13.50
N THR A 309 -0.83 -20.97 -13.26
CA THR A 309 0.51 -20.34 -13.09
C THR A 309 0.78 -19.92 -11.66
N GLU A 310 -0.16 -20.17 -10.75
CA GLU A 310 -0.08 -19.77 -9.36
C GLU A 310 0.83 -20.73 -8.57
N VAL A 311 1.61 -20.16 -7.65
CA VAL A 311 2.42 -20.89 -6.68
C VAL A 311 1.79 -20.72 -5.31
N GLY A 312 1.40 -21.83 -4.70
CA GLY A 312 0.75 -21.84 -3.39
C GLY A 312 -0.77 -21.76 -3.47
N ARG A 313 -1.38 -21.15 -2.46
CA ARG A 313 -2.82 -20.88 -2.37
C ARG A 313 -3.01 -19.62 -1.55
N TRP A 314 -4.20 -19.05 -1.60
CA TRP A 314 -4.56 -17.98 -0.68
C TRP A 314 -4.60 -18.49 0.76
N LEU A 315 -3.84 -17.82 1.62
CA LEU A 315 -3.78 -18.04 3.05
C LEU A 315 -4.55 -16.93 3.75
N THR A 316 -5.18 -17.27 4.87
CA THR A 316 -5.64 -16.27 5.83
C THR A 316 -4.55 -16.12 6.87
N MET A 317 -4.15 -14.87 7.07
CA MET A 317 -3.13 -14.49 8.02
C MET A 317 -3.81 -13.92 9.28
N GLY A 318 -3.06 -13.83 10.38
CA GLY A 318 -3.62 -13.36 11.65
C GLY A 318 -3.91 -11.85 11.65
N GLY A 319 -4.45 -11.38 12.78
CA GLY A 319 -4.92 -10.00 12.97
C GLY A 319 -6.45 -9.90 12.91
N GLU A 320 -7.00 -8.81 13.42
CA GLU A 320 -8.47 -8.58 13.46
C GLU A 320 -8.88 -7.30 12.71
N GLN A 321 -7.92 -6.39 12.53
CA GLN A 321 -8.13 -5.05 12.01
C GLN A 321 -8.43 -5.00 10.50
N TRP A 322 -8.19 -6.07 9.74
CA TRP A 322 -8.39 -6.09 8.29
C TRP A 322 -9.65 -6.89 7.95
N ASN A 323 -10.68 -6.22 7.44
CA ASN A 323 -11.94 -6.86 7.06
C ASN A 323 -12.51 -7.78 8.17
N ALA A 324 -12.35 -7.38 9.43
CA ALA A 324 -12.78 -8.09 10.64
C ALA A 324 -12.29 -9.54 10.79
N GLY A 325 -11.07 -9.86 10.32
CA GLY A 325 -10.51 -11.21 10.52
C GLY A 325 -9.12 -11.43 9.93
N GLY A 326 -8.33 -10.36 9.81
CA GLY A 326 -6.94 -10.43 9.37
C GLY A 326 -6.78 -10.39 7.85
N SER A 327 -5.53 -10.30 7.43
CA SER A 327 -5.17 -10.18 6.02
C SER A 327 -5.29 -11.53 5.29
N ILE A 328 -5.24 -11.48 3.96
CA ILE A 328 -5.03 -12.65 3.12
C ILE A 328 -3.75 -12.48 2.33
N TYR A 329 -3.07 -13.58 2.01
CA TYR A 329 -1.80 -13.54 1.30
C TYR A 329 -1.63 -14.74 0.36
N HIS A 330 -0.96 -14.53 -0.78
CA HIS A 330 -0.65 -15.57 -1.76
C HIS A 330 0.75 -15.37 -2.34
N MET A 331 1.53 -16.46 -2.56
CA MET A 331 2.95 -16.30 -3.00
C MET A 331 3.08 -15.63 -4.36
N SER A 332 2.13 -15.86 -5.27
CA SER A 332 2.10 -15.17 -6.59
C SER A 332 1.54 -13.75 -6.58
N TYR A 333 0.84 -13.32 -5.53
CA TYR A 333 0.09 -12.04 -5.54
C TYR A 333 0.46 -11.10 -4.39
N GLY A 334 1.24 -11.54 -3.41
CA GLY A 334 1.37 -10.83 -2.14
C GLY A 334 0.02 -10.72 -1.45
N PHE A 335 -0.33 -9.50 -1.03
CA PHE A 335 -1.66 -9.18 -0.49
C PHE A 335 -2.78 -9.13 -1.54
N GLY A 336 -2.45 -9.05 -2.85
CA GLY A 336 -3.43 -9.03 -3.94
C GLY A 336 -3.05 -8.13 -5.10
N MET A 337 -4.04 -7.88 -5.95
CA MET A 337 -3.97 -6.91 -7.04
C MET A 337 -4.09 -5.50 -6.48
N VAL A 338 -3.26 -4.56 -6.93
CA VAL A 338 -3.40 -3.15 -6.57
C VAL A 338 -4.80 -2.62 -6.95
N ASP A 339 -5.45 -1.94 -6.00
CA ASP A 339 -6.68 -1.19 -6.25
C ASP A 339 -6.42 0.29 -5.99
N ALA A 340 -6.31 1.07 -7.07
CA ALA A 340 -6.02 2.49 -7.02
C ALA A 340 -7.13 3.29 -6.31
N TYR A 341 -8.38 2.86 -6.45
CA TYR A 341 -9.50 3.52 -5.79
C TYR A 341 -9.41 3.32 -4.27
N ALA A 342 -9.29 2.07 -3.81
CA ALA A 342 -9.19 1.76 -2.39
C ALA A 342 -7.93 2.39 -1.76
N ALA A 343 -6.78 2.31 -2.43
CA ALA A 343 -5.52 2.86 -1.94
C ALA A 343 -5.59 4.38 -1.74
N VAL A 344 -6.10 5.11 -2.74
CA VAL A 344 -6.18 6.57 -2.67
C VAL A 344 -7.20 7.03 -1.64
N ARG A 345 -8.37 6.39 -1.54
CA ARG A 345 -9.34 6.74 -0.50
C ARG A 345 -8.82 6.46 0.92
N MET A 346 -8.04 5.41 1.12
CA MET A 346 -7.37 5.19 2.41
C MET A 346 -6.28 6.24 2.69
N ALA A 347 -5.53 6.68 1.67
CA ALA A 347 -4.51 7.71 1.79
C ALA A 347 -5.07 9.06 2.29
N GLU A 348 -6.23 9.47 1.77
CA GLU A 348 -6.92 10.73 2.14
C GLU A 348 -7.13 10.88 3.65
N VAL A 349 -7.51 9.78 4.30
CA VAL A 349 -7.93 9.77 5.71
C VAL A 349 -6.81 9.33 6.65
N TRP A 350 -5.69 8.82 6.13
CA TRP A 350 -4.66 8.14 6.91
C TRP A 350 -4.12 8.96 8.10
N SER A 351 -3.76 10.22 7.87
CA SER A 351 -3.21 11.10 8.91
C SER A 351 -4.23 11.43 10.02
N ARG A 352 -5.53 11.31 9.74
CA ARG A 352 -6.58 11.46 10.76
C ARG A 352 -6.64 10.25 11.68
N LEU A 353 -6.41 9.06 11.12
CA LEU A 353 -6.48 7.78 11.83
C LEU A 353 -5.24 7.57 12.71
N TYR A 354 -4.06 7.79 12.14
CA TYR A 354 -2.76 7.46 12.79
C TYR A 354 -1.99 8.69 13.30
N GLY A 355 -2.35 9.91 12.90
CA GLY A 355 -1.64 11.12 13.29
C GLY A 355 -0.32 11.29 12.55
N ALA A 356 0.80 11.03 13.24
CA ALA A 356 2.13 11.21 12.68
C ALA A 356 2.46 10.13 11.64
N ALA A 357 3.15 10.50 10.57
CA ALA A 357 3.57 9.58 9.52
C ALA A 357 4.49 8.47 10.05
N HIS A 358 4.33 7.25 9.55
CA HIS A 358 5.25 6.14 9.82
C HIS A 358 6.45 6.20 8.86
N THR A 359 7.63 6.40 9.43
CA THR A 359 8.89 6.62 8.72
C THR A 359 10.00 5.77 9.34
N SER A 360 11.21 5.86 8.81
CA SER A 360 12.38 5.23 9.43
C SER A 360 12.73 5.82 10.81
N ALA A 361 12.30 7.05 11.10
CA ALA A 361 12.65 7.73 12.34
C ALA A 361 11.86 7.22 13.57
N ASN A 362 10.70 6.59 13.35
CA ASN A 362 9.82 6.06 14.39
C ASN A 362 9.53 4.56 14.21
N GLU A 363 10.32 3.86 13.41
CA GLU A 363 10.25 2.40 13.25
C GLU A 363 10.80 1.72 14.51
N LEU A 364 10.01 0.82 15.10
CA LEU A 364 10.44 -0.06 16.17
C LEU A 364 11.08 -1.32 15.56
N HIS A 365 12.07 -1.87 16.25
CA HIS A 365 12.75 -3.10 15.88
C HIS A 365 12.80 -4.05 17.07
N VAL A 366 12.30 -5.27 16.88
CA VAL A 366 12.40 -6.37 17.84
C VAL A 366 13.21 -7.48 17.18
N SER A 367 14.32 -7.89 17.81
CA SER A 367 15.18 -8.96 17.30
C SER A 367 15.21 -10.12 18.27
N LYS A 368 15.02 -11.34 17.75
CA LYS A 368 15.11 -12.57 18.53
C LYS A 368 16.05 -13.55 17.85
N ALA A 369 17.20 -13.79 18.48
CA ALA A 369 18.11 -14.87 18.10
C ALA A 369 17.77 -16.18 18.82
N TYR A 370 17.99 -17.29 18.13
CA TYR A 370 17.89 -18.63 18.71
C TYR A 370 19.11 -18.89 19.60
N GLY A 371 18.86 -19.11 20.90
CA GLY A 371 19.90 -19.37 21.90
C GLY A 371 20.15 -20.85 22.18
N GLY A 372 19.62 -21.76 21.36
CA GLY A 372 19.75 -23.21 21.56
C GLY A 372 21.02 -23.79 20.93
N SER A 373 21.15 -25.12 21.02
CA SER A 373 22.22 -25.86 20.33
C SER A 373 21.92 -26.04 18.85
N VAL A 374 22.96 -26.32 18.05
CA VAL A 374 22.85 -26.68 16.63
C VAL A 374 21.72 -27.67 16.40
N VAL A 375 20.85 -27.36 15.44
CA VAL A 375 19.68 -28.17 15.10
C VAL A 375 20.01 -29.01 13.89
N ALA A 376 19.92 -30.33 14.02
CA ALA A 376 20.14 -31.25 12.92
C ALA A 376 18.92 -31.26 11.98
N ILE A 377 19.18 -31.13 10.68
CA ILE A 377 18.26 -31.43 9.60
C ILE A 377 18.46 -32.90 9.28
N ALA A 378 17.52 -33.73 9.71
CA ALA A 378 17.60 -35.17 9.52
C ALA A 378 17.02 -35.55 8.15
N ASP A 379 17.69 -36.49 7.51
CA ASP A 379 17.28 -37.12 6.25
C ASP A 379 15.86 -37.70 6.37
N THR A 380 15.06 -37.56 5.33
CA THR A 380 13.74 -38.20 5.28
C THR A 380 13.89 -39.69 4.94
N ASP A 381 13.12 -40.53 5.64
CA ASP A 381 13.09 -41.98 5.35
C ASP A 381 12.25 -42.33 4.10
N GLY A 382 11.73 -41.33 3.39
CA GLY A 382 10.84 -41.49 2.24
C GLY A 382 9.44 -42.03 2.59
N ASN A 383 9.11 -42.14 3.88
CA ASN A 383 7.93 -42.88 4.37
C ASN A 383 6.91 -41.97 5.10
N ASN A 384 6.78 -40.71 4.67
CA ASN A 384 5.89 -39.67 5.21
C ASN A 384 6.16 -39.22 6.67
N SER A 385 7.06 -39.86 7.41
CA SER A 385 7.63 -39.34 8.64
C SER A 385 8.77 -38.37 8.30
N THR A 386 8.45 -37.17 7.78
CA THR A 386 9.48 -36.14 7.57
C THR A 386 9.92 -35.60 8.92
N PRO A 387 11.16 -35.86 9.38
CA PRO A 387 11.67 -35.19 10.57
C PRO A 387 11.65 -33.69 10.30
N GLU A 388 11.17 -32.91 11.26
CA GLU A 388 11.15 -31.45 11.17
C GLU A 388 12.26 -30.91 12.07
N ALA A 389 13.24 -30.24 11.48
CA ALA A 389 14.16 -29.41 12.25
C ALA A 389 13.39 -28.16 12.69
N ARG A 390 13.00 -28.14 13.97
CA ARG A 390 12.20 -27.07 14.56
C ARG A 390 13.06 -26.13 15.39
N ILE A 391 13.10 -24.87 15.00
CA ILE A 391 13.72 -23.79 15.75
C ILE A 391 12.60 -22.93 16.36
N SER A 392 12.50 -22.90 17.69
CA SER A 392 11.47 -22.13 18.40
C SER A 392 12.04 -20.87 19.03
N LEU A 393 11.44 -19.72 18.74
CA LEU A 393 11.88 -18.41 19.18
C LEU A 393 10.76 -17.73 19.96
N GLY A 394 10.94 -17.61 21.29
CA GLY A 394 10.00 -16.91 22.17
C GLY A 394 10.26 -15.40 22.18
N VAL A 395 9.34 -14.64 21.59
CA VAL A 395 9.32 -13.18 21.53
C VAL A 395 8.39 -12.66 22.63
N THR A 396 8.86 -11.71 23.43
CA THR A 396 8.14 -11.19 24.60
C THR A 396 7.54 -9.82 24.38
N GLU A 397 8.24 -9.01 23.58
CA GLU A 397 7.85 -7.71 23.10
C GLU A 397 6.71 -7.85 22.12
N ASP A 398 5.80 -6.87 22.12
CA ASP A 398 4.65 -6.84 21.24
C ASP A 398 4.67 -5.54 20.43
N ILE A 399 4.90 -5.69 19.12
CA ILE A 399 4.79 -4.62 18.13
C ILE A 399 3.86 -5.11 17.03
N GLU A 400 3.09 -4.19 16.46
CA GLU A 400 2.39 -4.45 15.20
C GLU A 400 3.43 -4.52 14.08
N ILE A 401 3.43 -5.64 13.36
CA ILE A 401 4.45 -5.95 12.35
C ILE A 401 4.14 -5.20 11.05
N ASP A 402 5.14 -4.49 10.53
CA ASP A 402 5.19 -4.06 9.12
C ASP A 402 5.93 -5.10 8.27
N SER A 403 7.08 -5.59 8.73
CA SER A 403 7.90 -6.55 7.99
C SER A 403 8.63 -7.49 8.94
N VAL A 404 8.85 -8.72 8.48
CA VAL A 404 9.63 -9.76 9.19
C VAL A 404 10.76 -10.22 8.29
N GLN A 405 11.97 -10.22 8.85
CA GLN A 405 13.13 -10.85 8.23
C GLN A 405 13.57 -12.08 9.03
N VAL A 406 13.86 -13.16 8.30
CA VAL A 406 14.31 -14.44 8.87
C VAL A 406 15.73 -14.68 8.41
N THR A 407 16.70 -14.61 9.31
CA THR A 407 18.10 -14.93 9.00
C THR A 407 18.44 -16.33 9.51
N LEU A 408 18.98 -17.18 8.64
CA LEU A 408 19.40 -18.55 8.94
C LEU A 408 20.83 -18.78 8.51
N SER A 409 21.66 -19.31 9.42
CA SER A 409 22.92 -19.95 9.06
C SER A 409 22.68 -21.45 8.91
N ILE A 410 22.69 -21.92 7.67
CA ILE A 410 22.27 -23.26 7.26
C ILE A 410 23.34 -23.93 6.40
N ASP A 411 23.56 -25.22 6.63
CA ASP A 411 24.43 -26.08 5.82
C ASP A 411 23.66 -27.33 5.42
N HIS A 412 23.59 -27.62 4.12
CA HIS A 412 22.97 -28.81 3.55
C HIS A 412 23.57 -29.12 2.18
N SER A 413 24.01 -30.36 1.95
CA SER A 413 24.66 -30.77 0.70
C SER A 413 23.76 -30.70 -0.53
N TYR A 414 22.43 -30.76 -0.33
CA TYR A 414 21.44 -30.64 -1.40
C TYR A 414 20.26 -29.74 -1.00
N GLY A 415 20.35 -28.45 -1.33
CA GLY A 415 19.34 -27.45 -0.96
C GLY A 415 17.95 -27.69 -1.57
N GLN A 416 17.87 -28.32 -2.75
CA GLN A 416 16.59 -28.66 -3.43
C GLN A 416 15.70 -29.63 -2.65
N ASP A 417 16.25 -30.28 -1.62
CA ASP A 417 15.45 -31.15 -0.77
C ASP A 417 14.76 -30.39 0.35
N LEU A 418 15.18 -29.14 0.58
CA LEU A 418 14.69 -28.35 1.69
C LEU A 418 13.40 -27.63 1.36
N VAL A 419 12.52 -27.60 2.36
CA VAL A 419 11.45 -26.63 2.47
C VAL A 419 11.58 -25.92 3.81
N ILE A 420 11.68 -24.60 3.78
CA ILE A 420 11.84 -23.73 4.94
C ILE A 420 10.56 -22.92 5.12
N TYR A 421 9.95 -23.03 6.30
CA TYR A 421 8.77 -22.25 6.66
C TYR A 421 9.04 -21.33 7.85
N LEU A 422 8.38 -20.18 7.84
CA LEU A 422 8.09 -19.41 9.07
C LEU A 422 6.65 -19.68 9.50
N ARG A 423 6.45 -19.97 10.79
CA ARG A 423 5.14 -20.14 11.41
C ARG A 423 4.97 -19.15 12.57
N SER A 424 3.84 -18.46 12.59
CA SER A 424 3.42 -17.55 13.65
C SER A 424 3.05 -18.28 14.96
N PRO A 425 2.89 -17.55 16.07
CA PRO A 425 2.39 -18.11 17.33
C PRO A 425 0.96 -18.66 17.23
N THR A 426 0.14 -18.10 16.34
CA THR A 426 -1.26 -18.48 16.09
C THR A 426 -1.40 -19.62 15.07
N GLY A 427 -0.33 -19.96 14.35
CA GLY A 427 -0.22 -21.17 13.53
C GLY A 427 -0.24 -20.93 12.03
N GLU A 428 -0.44 -19.70 11.56
CA GLU A 428 -0.28 -19.33 10.15
C GLU A 428 1.16 -19.55 9.70
N GLN A 429 1.33 -20.05 8.48
CA GLN A 429 2.62 -20.53 7.99
C GLN A 429 2.84 -20.18 6.52
N ILE A 430 4.04 -19.70 6.19
CA ILE A 430 4.46 -19.36 4.83
C ILE A 430 5.78 -20.05 4.48
N ALA A 431 5.93 -20.48 3.23
CA ALA A 431 7.20 -20.99 2.71
C ALA A 431 8.12 -19.81 2.37
N LEU A 432 9.35 -19.85 2.89
CA LEU A 432 10.43 -18.92 2.55
C LEU A 432 11.32 -19.47 1.43
N PHE A 433 11.44 -20.81 1.40
CA PHE A 433 12.18 -21.62 0.44
C PHE A 433 11.39 -22.93 0.27
N ASP A 434 11.07 -23.32 -0.95
CA ASP A 434 10.39 -24.55 -1.35
C ASP A 434 11.14 -25.23 -2.51
N ARG A 435 12.18 -26.00 -2.15
CA ARG A 435 12.92 -26.88 -3.06
C ARG A 435 13.56 -26.16 -4.25
N GLU A 436 13.95 -24.90 -4.08
CA GLU A 436 14.56 -24.13 -5.17
C GLU A 436 15.94 -24.67 -5.56
N GLY A 437 16.24 -24.49 -6.85
CA GLY A 437 17.43 -25.05 -7.50
C GLY A 437 17.04 -26.00 -8.63
N GLY A 438 17.77 -25.93 -9.75
CA GLY A 438 17.58 -26.77 -10.92
C GLY A 438 18.50 -26.36 -12.07
N SER A 439 18.63 -27.18 -13.12
CA SER A 439 19.63 -27.03 -14.20
C SER A 439 19.60 -25.69 -14.96
N ALA A 440 18.56 -24.87 -14.81
CA ALA A 440 18.46 -23.54 -15.42
C ALA A 440 19.20 -22.42 -14.65
N SER A 441 19.57 -22.64 -13.38
CA SER A 441 20.13 -21.62 -12.46
C SER A 441 21.67 -21.64 -12.33
N GLY A 442 22.37 -22.63 -12.88
CA GLY A 442 23.83 -22.75 -12.76
C GLY A 442 24.37 -23.13 -11.37
N PHE A 443 23.63 -22.86 -10.30
CA PHE A 443 23.93 -23.23 -8.89
C PHE A 443 23.01 -24.34 -8.34
N GLY A 444 22.17 -24.90 -9.22
CA GLY A 444 20.93 -25.63 -8.92
C GLY A 444 21.06 -26.99 -8.23
N ALA A 445 21.58 -27.03 -7.01
CA ALA A 445 21.47 -28.13 -6.04
C ALA A 445 22.15 -27.78 -4.71
N THR A 446 23.15 -26.88 -4.73
CA THR A 446 24.12 -26.71 -3.65
C THR A 446 24.03 -25.33 -2.99
N VAL A 447 22.88 -24.66 -3.06
CA VAL A 447 22.66 -23.29 -2.52
C VAL A 447 23.04 -23.14 -1.04
N PHE A 448 23.01 -24.24 -0.29
CA PHE A 448 23.41 -24.30 1.13
C PHE A 448 24.63 -25.19 1.40
N ASP A 449 25.31 -25.70 0.36
CA ASP A 449 26.44 -26.61 0.53
C ASP A 449 27.69 -25.85 1.01
N GLY A 450 28.26 -26.29 2.13
CA GLY A 450 29.41 -25.64 2.76
C GLY A 450 29.04 -24.51 3.72
N GLY A 451 27.75 -24.34 4.01
CA GLY A 451 27.22 -23.38 4.96
C GLY A 451 27.08 -21.96 4.41
N VAL A 452 25.89 -21.38 4.54
CA VAL A 452 25.61 -19.98 4.20
C VAL A 452 24.71 -19.34 5.24
N THR A 453 24.84 -18.03 5.40
CA THR A 453 23.87 -17.23 6.15
C THR A 453 22.99 -16.46 5.18
N TRP A 454 21.70 -16.76 5.13
CA TRP A 454 20.75 -16.10 4.23
C TRP A 454 19.64 -15.41 5.01
N THR A 455 19.14 -14.28 4.49
CA THR A 455 18.00 -13.55 5.04
C THR A 455 16.83 -13.62 4.07
N PHE A 456 15.67 -14.06 4.56
CA PHE A 456 14.41 -14.12 3.83
C PHE A 456 13.46 -13.02 4.31
N ALA A 457 12.57 -12.55 3.44
CA ALA A 457 11.45 -11.68 3.80
C ALA A 457 10.18 -12.49 4.06
N GLY A 458 9.33 -12.01 4.95
CA GLY A 458 8.05 -12.62 5.30
C GLY A 458 6.93 -11.59 5.38
N GLU A 459 6.57 -10.99 4.24
CA GLU A 459 5.58 -9.89 4.19
C GLU A 459 4.19 -10.29 4.68
N ALA A 460 3.82 -11.57 4.55
CA ALA A 460 2.51 -12.09 4.92
C ALA A 460 2.11 -11.89 6.41
N PHE A 461 3.05 -11.60 7.29
CA PHE A 461 2.79 -11.38 8.72
C PHE A 461 2.52 -9.90 9.08
N ARG A 462 2.47 -9.01 8.09
CA ARG A 462 2.09 -7.59 8.29
C ARG A 462 0.71 -7.48 8.95
N GLY A 463 0.59 -6.56 9.93
CA GLY A 463 -0.62 -6.32 10.72
C GLY A 463 -0.83 -7.31 11.88
N MET A 464 0.07 -8.28 12.07
CA MET A 464 0.04 -9.18 13.23
C MET A 464 0.89 -8.62 14.39
N GLY A 465 0.58 -9.04 15.62
CA GLY A 465 1.45 -8.82 16.77
C GLY A 465 2.68 -9.73 16.76
N SER A 466 3.84 -9.21 17.19
CA SER A 466 5.10 -9.98 17.24
C SER A 466 5.23 -10.90 18.45
N GLN A 467 4.45 -10.68 19.51
CA GLN A 467 4.56 -11.46 20.73
C GLN A 467 4.14 -12.93 20.54
N GLY A 468 4.93 -13.84 21.12
CA GLY A 468 4.59 -15.26 21.17
C GLY A 468 5.75 -16.17 20.75
N THR A 469 5.44 -17.45 20.51
CA THR A 469 6.44 -18.44 20.08
C THR A 469 6.37 -18.62 18.57
N TRP A 470 7.31 -18.02 17.87
CA TRP A 470 7.51 -18.23 16.44
C TRP A 470 8.33 -19.49 16.19
N GLN A 471 8.09 -20.13 15.05
CA GLN A 471 8.81 -21.34 14.66
C GLN A 471 9.37 -21.21 13.25
N ILE A 472 10.66 -21.50 13.10
CA ILE A 472 11.26 -21.77 11.79
C ILE A 472 11.33 -23.29 11.64
N LEU A 473 10.79 -23.80 10.56
CA LEU A 473 10.66 -25.22 10.29
C LEU A 473 11.44 -25.54 9.03
N VAL A 474 12.48 -26.37 9.16
CA VAL A 474 13.26 -26.86 8.02
C VAL A 474 12.94 -28.34 7.84
N HIS A 475 12.46 -28.67 6.65
CA HIS A 475 12.17 -30.04 6.27
C HIS A 475 13.07 -30.48 5.15
N ASP A 476 13.68 -31.65 5.31
CA ASP A 476 14.21 -32.41 4.19
C ASP A 476 13.08 -33.27 3.57
N ARG A 477 12.91 -33.17 2.25
CA ARG A 477 11.88 -33.83 1.46
C ARG A 477 12.43 -34.87 0.48
N ALA A 478 13.74 -35.17 0.48
CA ALA A 478 14.27 -36.31 -0.28
C ALA A 478 15.34 -37.08 0.51
N ALA A 479 15.49 -38.37 0.18
CA ALA A 479 16.41 -39.23 0.90
C ALA A 479 17.85 -39.03 0.38
N GLY A 480 18.83 -39.02 1.30
CA GLY A 480 20.26 -39.13 0.97
C GLY A 480 21.15 -38.02 1.51
N ASP A 481 20.56 -36.95 2.02
CA ASP A 481 21.27 -35.76 2.47
C ASP A 481 20.88 -35.40 3.92
N THR A 482 21.76 -34.66 4.59
CA THR A 482 21.50 -34.17 5.94
C THR A 482 22.15 -32.81 6.07
N GLY A 483 21.77 -32.06 7.09
CA GLY A 483 22.39 -30.76 7.34
C GLY A 483 22.20 -30.24 8.74
N THR A 484 22.49 -28.97 8.92
CA THR A 484 22.34 -28.30 10.21
C THR A 484 21.90 -26.86 10.05
N VAL A 485 21.19 -26.37 11.07
CA VAL A 485 21.01 -24.95 11.34
C VAL A 485 21.83 -24.60 12.57
N THR A 486 22.79 -23.70 12.40
CA THR A 486 23.71 -23.28 13.47
C THR A 486 23.25 -21.99 14.14
N GLU A 487 22.67 -21.08 13.37
CA GLU A 487 22.12 -19.82 13.85
C GLU A 487 20.77 -19.53 13.19
N ALA A 488 19.90 -18.86 13.94
CA ALA A 488 18.61 -18.39 13.44
C ALA A 488 18.24 -17.09 14.15
N ARG A 489 17.69 -16.13 13.42
CA ARG A 489 17.23 -14.85 13.96
C ARG A 489 15.94 -14.40 13.27
N LEU A 490 15.02 -13.85 14.06
CA LEU A 490 13.86 -13.13 13.57
C LEU A 490 14.04 -11.64 13.88
N ASP A 491 13.89 -10.80 12.87
CA ASP A 491 13.86 -9.35 13.00
C ASP A 491 12.47 -8.85 12.58
N PHE A 492 11.74 -8.28 13.54
CA PHE A 492 10.43 -7.67 13.34
C PHE A 492 10.61 -6.15 13.32
N TYR A 493 10.01 -5.51 12.32
CA TYR A 493 9.98 -4.06 12.19
C TYR A 493 8.52 -3.60 12.17
N GLY A 494 8.23 -2.48 12.82
CA GLY A 494 6.86 -1.95 12.81
C GLY A 494 6.60 -0.88 13.86
N SER A 495 5.38 -0.86 14.39
CA SER A 495 4.88 0.17 15.29
C SER A 495 4.48 -0.41 16.65
N ALA A 496 4.40 0.45 17.67
CA ALA A 496 3.94 0.00 18.99
C ALA A 496 2.51 -0.52 18.88
N ASN A 497 2.26 -1.73 19.42
CA ASN A 497 0.89 -2.22 19.53
C ASN A 497 0.12 -1.36 20.53
N SER A 498 -1.11 -0.99 20.18
CA SER A 498 -1.93 0.00 20.87
C SER A 498 -3.32 -0.57 21.09
N ALA A 499 -3.98 -0.18 22.17
CA ALA A 499 -5.39 -0.49 22.36
C ALA A 499 -6.32 0.49 21.61
N ASN A 500 -5.76 1.51 20.94
CA ASN A 500 -6.50 2.32 19.98
C ASN A 500 -6.24 1.73 18.59
N ASP A 501 -7.17 0.93 18.11
CA ASP A 501 -7.12 0.18 16.86
C ASP A 501 -7.81 0.91 15.72
N VAL A 502 -7.44 0.54 14.49
CA VAL A 502 -8.09 1.00 13.27
C VAL A 502 -8.52 -0.20 12.44
N TYR A 503 -9.82 -0.43 12.36
CA TYR A 503 -10.40 -1.52 11.59
C TYR A 503 -10.68 -1.04 10.17
N HIS A 504 -9.91 -1.55 9.21
CA HIS A 504 -9.99 -1.20 7.80
C HIS A 504 -10.89 -2.17 7.02
N PHE A 505 -11.78 -1.62 6.21
CA PHE A 505 -12.72 -2.38 5.39
C PHE A 505 -12.61 -2.00 3.91
N THR A 506 -12.51 -3.03 3.06
CA THR A 506 -12.50 -2.91 1.60
C THR A 506 -13.68 -3.67 0.99
N ASP A 507 -13.92 -3.52 -0.31
CA ASP A 507 -15.01 -4.22 -1.01
C ASP A 507 -14.87 -5.77 -0.96
N ASP A 508 -13.67 -6.29 -0.69
CA ASP A 508 -13.41 -7.71 -0.45
C ASP A 508 -14.08 -8.24 0.82
N PHE A 509 -14.43 -7.39 1.78
CA PHE A 509 -15.03 -7.81 3.04
C PHE A 509 -16.25 -8.72 2.83
N ARG A 510 -17.06 -8.41 1.81
CA ARG A 510 -18.24 -9.22 1.49
C ARG A 510 -17.87 -10.63 1.07
N MET A 511 -16.86 -10.78 0.21
CA MET A 511 -16.37 -12.08 -0.24
C MET A 511 -15.79 -12.85 0.96
N LEU A 512 -14.89 -12.22 1.71
CA LEU A 512 -14.21 -12.83 2.85
C LEU A 512 -15.20 -13.33 3.90
N ARG A 513 -16.17 -12.49 4.29
CA ARG A 513 -17.20 -12.86 5.27
C ARG A 513 -18.06 -14.04 4.82
N ASN A 514 -18.35 -14.18 3.52
CA ASN A 514 -19.11 -15.32 3.03
C ASN A 514 -18.32 -16.65 3.12
N LEU A 515 -16.99 -16.57 3.09
CA LEU A 515 -16.10 -17.73 3.22
C LEU A 515 -15.69 -17.99 4.68
N GLN A 516 -15.69 -16.96 5.52
CA GLN A 516 -15.17 -16.95 6.89
C GLN A 516 -16.21 -16.31 7.81
N ALA A 517 -17.02 -17.15 8.45
CA ALA A 517 -18.21 -16.72 9.21
C ALA A 517 -17.87 -15.94 10.50
N ASP A 518 -16.66 -16.11 11.01
CA ASP A 518 -16.06 -15.35 12.11
C ASP A 518 -15.97 -13.85 11.82
N ARG A 519 -15.78 -13.46 10.54
CA ARG A 519 -15.77 -12.06 10.12
C ARG A 519 -17.14 -11.35 10.18
N ALA A 520 -18.21 -12.07 10.54
CA ALA A 520 -19.56 -11.51 10.62
C ALA A 520 -19.81 -10.70 11.90
N VAL A 521 -18.85 -10.68 12.82
CA VAL A 521 -18.91 -9.89 14.05
C VAL A 521 -17.67 -8.99 14.09
N ILE A 522 -17.90 -7.70 14.31
CA ILE A 522 -16.83 -6.71 14.48
C ILE A 522 -16.80 -6.39 15.98
N GLY A 523 -15.72 -6.73 16.64
CA GLY A 523 -15.53 -6.52 18.07
C GLY A 523 -14.17 -5.92 18.36
N ASP A 524 -14.08 -5.26 19.51
CA ASP A 524 -12.84 -4.83 20.13
C ASP A 524 -12.77 -5.45 21.53
N ALA A 525 -11.74 -6.26 21.75
CA ALA A 525 -11.51 -6.96 23.01
C ALA A 525 -10.49 -6.28 23.93
N ASN A 526 -9.73 -5.30 23.44
CA ASN A 526 -8.64 -4.68 24.19
C ASN A 526 -9.04 -3.30 24.76
N GLY A 527 -10.08 -2.67 24.20
CA GLY A 527 -10.67 -1.41 24.64
C GLY A 527 -9.75 -0.22 24.38
N GLY A 528 -10.19 0.82 23.69
CA GLY A 528 -9.44 2.07 23.67
C GLY A 528 -10.24 3.20 23.09
N THR A 529 -9.79 3.72 21.95
CA THR A 529 -10.59 4.63 21.15
C THR A 529 -10.39 4.32 19.70
N ASP A 530 -11.36 3.61 19.16
CA ASP A 530 -11.16 2.76 18.00
C ASP A 530 -11.88 3.32 16.77
N TRP A 531 -11.28 3.06 15.62
CA TRP A 531 -11.81 3.49 14.34
C TRP A 531 -12.43 2.34 13.58
N LEU A 532 -13.63 2.56 13.07
CA LEU A 532 -14.14 1.84 11.90
C LEU A 532 -13.85 2.68 10.66
N ASN A 533 -12.99 2.18 9.76
CA ASN A 533 -12.62 2.86 8.53
C ASN A 533 -13.16 2.13 7.29
N PHE A 534 -14.12 2.76 6.63
CA PHE A 534 -14.74 2.30 5.40
C PHE A 534 -14.39 3.16 4.18
N ALA A 535 -13.34 4.00 4.26
CA ALA A 535 -12.98 4.92 3.16
C ALA A 535 -12.78 4.19 1.81
N ALA A 536 -12.29 2.95 1.83
CA ALA A 536 -12.09 2.13 0.63
C ALA A 536 -13.37 1.47 0.07
N MET A 537 -14.53 1.61 0.72
CA MET A 537 -15.78 1.00 0.26
C MET A 537 -16.54 1.93 -0.67
N ALA A 538 -16.89 1.45 -1.86
CA ALA A 538 -17.55 2.26 -2.89
C ALA A 538 -19.09 2.33 -2.74
N GLY A 539 -19.68 1.40 -1.98
CA GLY A 539 -21.13 1.25 -1.85
C GLY A 539 -21.74 2.04 -0.69
N ASN A 540 -23.06 2.25 -0.73
CA ASN A 540 -23.78 2.96 0.34
C ASN A 540 -23.74 2.15 1.64
N LEU A 541 -23.21 2.76 2.70
CA LEU A 541 -23.05 2.18 4.01
C LEU A 541 -24.29 2.41 4.87
N PHE A 542 -24.62 1.40 5.67
CA PHE A 542 -25.41 1.57 6.89
C PHE A 542 -24.55 1.06 8.03
N VAL A 543 -24.17 1.93 8.96
CA VAL A 543 -23.37 1.55 10.13
C VAL A 543 -24.06 2.07 11.38
N ASN A 544 -24.30 1.17 12.33
CA ASN A 544 -24.74 1.52 13.67
C ASN A 544 -23.70 1.00 14.66
N MET A 545 -23.00 1.92 15.34
CA MET A 545 -21.91 1.62 16.27
C MET A 545 -22.37 1.14 17.65
N ALA A 546 -23.68 1.15 17.94
CA ALA A 546 -24.19 0.63 19.20
C ALA A 546 -24.02 -0.89 19.29
N ALA A 547 -23.91 -1.43 20.50
CA ALA A 547 -23.86 -2.88 20.73
C ALA A 547 -24.97 -3.64 19.98
N GLY A 548 -24.58 -4.64 19.16
CA GLY A 548 -25.50 -5.40 18.31
C GLY A 548 -25.97 -4.66 17.05
N GLY A 549 -25.43 -3.47 16.79
CA GLY A 549 -25.72 -2.64 15.63
C GLY A 549 -25.29 -3.32 14.33
N ALA A 550 -26.00 -3.01 13.23
CA ALA A 550 -25.74 -3.63 11.94
C ALA A 550 -24.74 -2.83 11.12
N VAL A 551 -23.87 -3.54 10.39
CA VAL A 551 -23.01 -3.00 9.32
C VAL A 551 -23.48 -3.59 8.00
N LYS A 552 -23.89 -2.72 7.06
CA LYS A 552 -24.45 -3.11 5.76
C LYS A 552 -23.84 -2.28 4.64
N VAL A 553 -23.77 -2.90 3.45
CA VAL A 553 -23.36 -2.23 2.21
C VAL A 553 -24.45 -2.47 1.16
N ASN A 554 -24.94 -1.41 0.55
CA ASN A 554 -26.05 -1.43 -0.41
C ASN A 554 -27.27 -2.21 0.13
N GLY A 555 -27.57 -2.05 1.43
CA GLY A 555 -28.66 -2.73 2.13
C GLY A 555 -28.41 -4.19 2.50
N THR A 556 -27.31 -4.79 2.05
CA THR A 556 -26.92 -6.17 2.41
C THR A 556 -26.12 -6.17 3.70
N GLN A 557 -26.59 -6.89 4.72
CA GLN A 557 -25.86 -7.02 5.99
C GLN A 557 -24.55 -7.79 5.79
N LEU A 558 -23.45 -7.19 6.24
CA LEU A 558 -22.12 -7.78 6.23
C LEU A 558 -21.74 -8.31 7.62
N ALA A 559 -21.90 -7.47 8.64
CA ALA A 559 -21.53 -7.81 10.01
C ALA A 559 -22.44 -7.13 11.04
N THR A 560 -22.21 -7.47 12.31
CA THR A 560 -22.78 -6.77 13.47
C THR A 560 -21.68 -6.34 14.42
N ILE A 561 -21.86 -5.18 15.06
CA ILE A 561 -21.03 -4.77 16.19
C ILE A 561 -21.28 -5.73 17.36
N GLU A 562 -20.21 -6.26 17.95
CA GLU A 562 -20.30 -7.21 19.05
C GLU A 562 -21.09 -6.63 20.23
N ALA A 563 -21.84 -7.49 20.93
CA ALA A 563 -22.62 -7.08 22.09
C ALA A 563 -21.82 -7.22 23.39
N GLY A 564 -21.71 -6.15 24.17
CA GLY A 564 -21.20 -6.20 25.55
C GLY A 564 -19.67 -6.12 25.71
N VAL A 565 -18.95 -5.72 24.66
CA VAL A 565 -17.53 -5.31 24.68
C VAL A 565 -17.42 -3.78 24.53
N ALA A 566 -16.19 -3.24 24.54
CA ALA A 566 -15.95 -1.82 24.27
C ALA A 566 -16.59 -1.41 22.93
N GLU A 567 -17.20 -0.23 22.87
CA GLU A 567 -17.94 0.24 21.69
C GLU A 567 -17.08 1.21 20.89
N PHE A 568 -17.05 1.08 19.56
CA PHE A 568 -16.31 1.99 18.68
C PHE A 568 -16.76 3.45 18.85
N GLU A 569 -15.80 4.36 18.96
CA GLU A 569 -16.09 5.80 19.11
C GLU A 569 -15.93 6.56 17.79
N ARG A 570 -15.17 6.02 16.83
CA ARG A 570 -14.81 6.77 15.63
C ARG A 570 -15.18 6.02 14.36
N LEU A 571 -15.69 6.76 13.40
CA LEU A 571 -16.11 6.21 12.12
C LEU A 571 -15.70 7.12 10.97
N GLN A 572 -15.05 6.52 9.99
CA GLN A 572 -14.85 7.10 8.66
C GLN A 572 -15.67 6.31 7.64
N ALA A 573 -16.58 7.00 6.95
CA ALA A 573 -17.38 6.46 5.87
C ALA A 573 -16.70 6.66 4.48
N GLY A 574 -17.37 6.22 3.42
CA GLY A 574 -16.80 6.09 2.06
C GLY A 574 -17.34 7.13 1.08
N ASP A 575 -17.46 6.76 -0.21
CA ASP A 575 -18.04 7.63 -1.25
C ASP A 575 -19.56 7.44 -1.45
N GLY A 576 -20.19 6.61 -0.61
CA GLY A 576 -21.59 6.23 -0.73
C GLY A 576 -22.55 7.29 -0.18
N ALA A 577 -23.85 7.15 -0.47
CA ALA A 577 -24.87 7.90 0.27
C ALA A 577 -25.19 7.15 1.57
N ASP A 578 -24.48 7.50 2.63
CA ASP A 578 -24.30 6.68 3.82
C ASP A 578 -25.31 7.04 4.91
N THR A 579 -25.57 6.06 5.79
CA THR A 579 -26.42 6.25 6.98
C THR A 579 -25.69 5.72 8.20
N LEU A 580 -25.28 6.64 9.07
CA LEU A 580 -24.31 6.43 10.13
C LEU A 580 -24.94 6.79 11.47
N PHE A 581 -24.88 5.86 12.41
CA PHE A 581 -25.35 6.05 13.78
C PHE A 581 -24.21 5.80 14.74
N GLY A 582 -23.95 6.77 15.61
CA GLY A 582 -23.15 6.56 16.80
C GLY A 582 -23.87 5.73 17.86
N ASN A 583 -23.38 5.82 19.09
CA ASN A 583 -23.83 5.02 20.22
C ASN A 583 -24.13 5.92 21.42
N VAL A 584 -23.81 5.46 22.63
CA VAL A 584 -24.04 6.22 23.86
C VAL A 584 -22.80 6.98 24.35
N LEU A 585 -21.66 6.78 23.68
CA LEU A 585 -20.38 7.40 23.96
C LEU A 585 -20.23 8.69 23.15
N SER A 586 -19.18 9.46 23.45
CA SER A 586 -18.83 10.63 22.62
C SER A 586 -18.16 10.18 21.33
N ASN A 587 -18.88 10.29 20.22
CA ASN A 587 -18.48 9.77 18.93
C ASN A 587 -17.82 10.84 18.03
N ARG A 588 -17.02 10.38 17.07
CA ARG A 588 -16.53 11.18 15.95
C ARG A 588 -16.91 10.50 14.64
N ILE A 589 -17.79 11.12 13.88
CA ILE A 589 -18.35 10.51 12.67
C ILE A 589 -18.05 11.43 11.48
N PHE A 590 -17.35 10.87 10.50
CA PHE A 590 -16.98 11.51 9.24
C PHE A 590 -17.75 10.85 8.10
N GLY A 591 -18.57 11.64 7.40
CA GLY A 591 -19.50 11.17 6.35
C GLY A 591 -18.81 10.72 5.06
N GLY A 592 -17.63 11.26 4.74
CA GLY A 592 -16.94 10.96 3.49
C GLY A 592 -17.49 11.78 2.32
N ARG A 593 -17.59 11.15 1.15
CA ARG A 593 -18.26 11.78 0.01
C ARG A 593 -19.66 11.20 -0.11
N GLY A 594 -20.65 12.01 -0.42
CA GLY A 594 -22.00 11.50 -0.61
C GLY A 594 -23.07 12.46 -0.14
N ASN A 595 -24.30 11.98 -0.06
CA ASN A 595 -25.35 12.73 0.64
C ASN A 595 -25.74 11.91 1.85
N ASP A 596 -25.11 12.20 2.97
CA ASP A 596 -25.05 11.32 4.11
C ASP A 596 -26.09 11.67 5.17
N ARG A 597 -26.38 10.70 6.03
CA ARG A 597 -27.22 10.87 7.21
C ARG A 597 -26.43 10.43 8.42
N LEU A 598 -26.04 11.39 9.25
CA LEU A 598 -25.28 11.16 10.48
C LEU A 598 -26.17 11.43 11.68
N ALA A 599 -26.17 10.50 12.63
CA ALA A 599 -26.79 10.66 13.94
C ALA A 599 -25.78 10.31 15.03
N GLY A 600 -25.39 11.29 15.86
CA GLY A 600 -24.43 11.11 16.95
C GLY A 600 -24.92 10.15 18.03
N GLY A 601 -26.13 10.42 18.54
CA GLY A 601 -26.79 9.53 19.49
C GLY A 601 -26.88 10.18 20.86
N LYS A 602 -26.19 9.63 21.86
CA LYS A 602 -25.96 10.34 23.13
C LYS A 602 -24.47 10.53 23.28
N GLY A 603 -24.05 11.53 24.05
CA GLY A 603 -22.64 11.83 24.22
C GLY A 603 -22.36 13.23 23.68
N ALA A 604 -21.13 13.72 23.82
CA ALA A 604 -20.72 14.95 23.15
C ALA A 604 -20.07 14.57 21.82
N ASP A 605 -20.85 14.61 20.75
CA ASP A 605 -20.47 14.06 19.46
C ASP A 605 -19.81 15.09 18.55
N LEU A 606 -18.92 14.66 17.66
CA LEU A 606 -18.41 15.44 16.54
C LEU A 606 -18.94 14.85 15.23
N LEU A 607 -19.76 15.63 14.51
CA LEU A 607 -20.34 15.25 13.23
C LEU A 607 -19.77 16.11 12.11
N VAL A 608 -19.13 15.46 11.15
CA VAL A 608 -18.51 16.09 9.98
C VAL A 608 -19.10 15.45 8.74
N GLY A 609 -19.94 16.19 8.00
CA GLY A 609 -20.55 15.69 6.76
C GLY A 609 -19.51 15.34 5.69
N GLU A 610 -18.45 16.14 5.62
CA GLU A 610 -17.50 16.13 4.51
C GLU A 610 -18.22 16.50 3.20
N SER A 611 -17.91 15.92 2.04
CA SER A 611 -18.40 16.49 0.78
C SER A 611 -19.78 15.99 0.40
N GLY A 612 -20.74 16.90 0.26
CA GLY A 612 -21.97 16.68 -0.48
C GLY A 612 -23.16 17.38 0.13
N GLY A 613 -24.16 16.66 0.60
CA GLY A 613 -25.46 17.24 0.93
C GLY A 613 -26.08 16.59 2.15
N ASP A 614 -25.51 16.89 3.30
CA ASP A 614 -25.61 15.99 4.44
C ASP A 614 -26.70 16.39 5.43
N ARG A 615 -27.18 15.39 6.18
CA ARG A 615 -28.12 15.57 7.28
C ARG A 615 -27.47 15.13 8.57
N LEU A 616 -27.25 16.09 9.46
CA LEU A 616 -26.56 15.89 10.72
C LEU A 616 -27.55 16.01 11.88
N THR A 617 -27.54 15.05 12.79
CA THR A 617 -28.39 15.01 13.99
C THR A 617 -27.50 14.72 15.20
N GLY A 618 -27.32 15.67 16.10
CA GLY A 618 -26.43 15.50 17.26
C GLY A 618 -27.00 14.47 18.23
N GLY A 619 -28.26 14.68 18.63
CA GLY A 619 -28.95 13.87 19.61
C GLY A 619 -28.83 14.47 21.01
N GLY A 620 -28.33 13.70 21.96
CA GLY A 620 -28.28 14.11 23.36
C GLY A 620 -26.87 14.40 23.83
N GLY A 621 -26.54 15.66 24.05
CA GLY A 621 -25.28 16.10 24.64
C GLY A 621 -24.94 17.51 24.21
N ALA A 622 -23.65 17.85 24.28
CA ALA A 622 -23.13 19.11 23.75
C ALA A 622 -22.35 18.75 22.48
N ASP A 623 -23.00 18.87 21.33
CA ASP A 623 -22.51 18.32 20.08
C ASP A 623 -21.75 19.36 19.26
N ILE A 624 -20.83 18.90 18.42
CA ILE A 624 -20.03 19.72 17.54
C ILE A 624 -20.36 19.36 16.10
N PHE A 625 -20.84 20.35 15.35
CA PHE A 625 -21.02 20.24 13.92
C PHE A 625 -19.91 21.03 13.24
N GLU A 626 -19.20 20.40 12.31
CA GLU A 626 -18.09 21.04 11.61
C GLU A 626 -18.42 21.24 10.13
N PHE A 627 -18.23 22.46 9.64
CA PHE A 627 -18.47 22.81 8.24
C PHE A 627 -17.25 23.51 7.66
N ARG A 628 -16.71 22.93 6.57
CA ARG A 628 -15.52 23.44 5.90
C ARG A 628 -15.76 23.69 4.42
N ARG A 629 -14.78 24.31 3.77
CA ARG A 629 -14.79 24.48 2.32
C ARG A 629 -14.87 23.12 1.62
N GLY A 630 -15.75 23.03 0.63
CA GLY A 630 -15.96 21.79 -0.13
C GLY A 630 -17.06 20.87 0.42
N PHE A 631 -17.66 21.20 1.58
CA PHE A 631 -18.66 20.31 2.21
C PHE A 631 -20.04 20.35 1.54
N GLY A 632 -20.31 21.34 0.69
CA GLY A 632 -21.56 21.36 -0.08
C GLY A 632 -22.75 21.95 0.69
N GLN A 633 -23.88 21.25 0.73
CA GLN A 633 -25.15 21.75 1.27
C GLN A 633 -25.69 20.94 2.44
N ASP A 634 -25.28 21.31 3.65
CA ASP A 634 -25.56 20.54 4.86
C ASP A 634 -26.75 21.06 5.65
N ARG A 635 -27.37 20.16 6.41
CA ARG A 635 -28.51 20.45 7.25
C ARG A 635 -28.37 19.82 8.63
N ILE A 636 -28.21 20.67 9.64
CA ILE A 636 -28.30 20.28 11.06
C ILE A 636 -29.77 20.24 11.46
N THR A 637 -30.21 19.14 12.07
CA THR A 637 -31.64 18.86 12.24
C THR A 637 -32.20 19.11 13.63
N ASP A 638 -31.36 19.20 14.65
CA ASP A 638 -31.73 19.25 16.07
C ASP A 638 -30.85 20.19 16.90
N TRP A 639 -30.39 21.30 16.31
CA TRP A 639 -29.56 22.31 16.99
C TRP A 639 -30.14 22.76 18.34
N THR A 640 -29.30 22.72 19.37
CA THR A 640 -29.62 23.16 20.73
C THR A 640 -28.74 24.33 21.14
N ASP A 641 -29.36 25.52 21.18
CA ASP A 641 -28.74 26.79 21.59
C ASP A 641 -28.11 26.72 23.00
N GLY A 642 -26.88 27.23 23.12
CA GLY A 642 -26.08 27.24 24.35
C GLY A 642 -25.58 25.86 24.81
N SER A 643 -25.77 24.82 23.98
CA SER A 643 -25.28 23.46 24.22
C SER A 643 -24.37 23.00 23.09
N ASP A 644 -24.84 23.12 21.85
CA ASP A 644 -24.10 22.68 20.68
C ASP A 644 -23.11 23.74 20.22
N THR A 645 -22.08 23.33 19.49
CA THR A 645 -21.06 24.21 18.92
C THR A 645 -21.01 24.02 17.40
N LEU A 646 -20.97 25.14 16.68
CA LEU A 646 -20.74 25.15 15.25
C LEU A 646 -19.29 25.54 14.96
N ARG A 647 -18.50 24.61 14.41
CA ARG A 647 -17.13 24.88 13.95
C ARG A 647 -17.14 25.24 12.47
N LEU A 648 -16.63 26.44 12.16
CA LEU A 648 -16.53 26.96 10.80
C LEU A 648 -15.07 27.22 10.44
N ASP A 649 -14.62 26.62 9.35
CA ASP A 649 -13.29 26.89 8.79
C ASP A 649 -13.25 28.29 8.16
N ASP A 650 -12.26 29.09 8.55
CA ASP A 650 -12.13 30.47 8.07
C ASP A 650 -11.86 30.58 6.55
N ALA A 651 -11.42 29.50 5.91
CA ALA A 651 -11.23 29.38 4.47
C ALA A 651 -12.55 29.46 3.68
N LEU A 652 -13.71 29.36 4.34
CA LEU A 652 -15.03 29.56 3.73
C LEU A 652 -15.22 31.00 3.22
N TRP A 653 -14.56 31.98 3.85
CA TRP A 653 -14.64 33.41 3.48
C TRP A 653 -13.27 34.10 3.34
N GLY A 654 -12.17 33.40 3.62
CA GLY A 654 -10.81 33.93 3.50
C GLY A 654 -10.26 34.57 4.78
N GLY A 655 -10.81 34.22 5.94
CA GLY A 655 -10.30 34.61 7.26
C GLY A 655 -10.69 36.00 7.74
N GLY A 656 -10.28 36.33 8.98
CA GLY A 656 -10.29 37.69 9.52
C GLY A 656 -11.65 38.26 9.95
N MET A 657 -12.68 37.41 10.09
CA MET A 657 -14.00 37.79 10.61
C MET A 657 -14.24 37.15 11.97
N THR A 658 -14.96 37.84 12.85
CA THR A 658 -15.51 37.28 14.10
C THR A 658 -16.80 36.50 13.84
N ALA A 659 -17.24 35.64 14.77
CA ALA A 659 -18.51 34.93 14.67
C ALA A 659 -19.70 35.87 14.39
N THR A 660 -19.75 37.02 15.06
CA THR A 660 -20.79 38.04 14.84
C THR A 660 -20.78 38.56 13.40
N GLU A 661 -19.60 38.84 12.84
CA GLU A 661 -19.46 39.32 11.47
C GLU A 661 -19.82 38.23 10.45
N VAL A 662 -19.47 36.97 10.72
CA VAL A 662 -19.85 35.82 9.88
C VAL A 662 -21.36 35.67 9.81
N VAL A 663 -22.04 35.64 10.97
CA VAL A 663 -23.51 35.54 11.04
C VAL A 663 -24.17 36.73 10.34
N ALA A 664 -23.68 37.95 10.55
CA ALA A 664 -24.23 39.15 9.89
C ALA A 664 -23.98 39.17 8.37
N GLY A 665 -22.86 38.63 7.91
CA GLY A 665 -22.46 38.64 6.50
C GLY A 665 -23.11 37.52 5.67
N PHE A 666 -23.28 36.33 6.26
CA PHE A 666 -23.69 35.13 5.54
C PHE A 666 -25.03 34.53 6.01
N GLY A 667 -25.54 34.97 7.16
CA GLY A 667 -26.73 34.41 7.80
C GLY A 667 -28.05 35.05 7.36
N ALA A 668 -29.06 34.21 7.14
CA ALA A 668 -30.44 34.62 6.93
C ALA A 668 -31.41 33.65 7.61
N VAL A 669 -32.57 34.15 8.04
CA VAL A 669 -33.68 33.29 8.50
C VAL A 669 -34.60 33.02 7.32
N ILE A 670 -34.66 31.76 6.88
CA ILE A 670 -35.46 31.31 5.75
C ILE A 670 -36.39 30.20 6.23
N SER A 671 -37.70 30.41 6.11
CA SER A 671 -38.72 29.40 6.48
C SER A 671 -38.57 28.84 7.90
N GLY A 672 -38.16 29.68 8.86
CA GLY A 672 -37.98 29.29 10.26
C GLY A 672 -36.70 28.49 10.55
N SER A 673 -35.70 28.58 9.68
CA SER A 673 -34.35 28.02 9.87
C SER A 673 -33.31 29.09 9.62
N VAL A 674 -32.19 29.04 10.34
CA VAL A 674 -31.00 29.84 10.02
C VAL A 674 -30.29 29.16 8.86
N VAL A 675 -29.90 29.96 7.86
CA VAL A 675 -29.14 29.52 6.69
C VAL A 675 -27.89 30.39 6.59
N LEU A 676 -26.72 29.76 6.69
CA LEU A 676 -25.42 30.39 6.42
C LEU A 676 -25.03 30.05 4.97
N SER A 677 -24.95 31.05 4.09
CA SER A 677 -24.65 30.87 2.67
C SER A 677 -23.32 31.52 2.30
N PHE A 678 -22.25 30.72 2.20
CA PHE A 678 -20.92 31.20 1.80
C PHE A 678 -20.76 31.24 0.28
N SER A 679 -21.48 30.36 -0.44
CA SER A 679 -21.67 30.42 -1.89
C SER A 679 -22.92 29.62 -2.29
N ALA A 680 -23.28 29.63 -3.58
CA ALA A 680 -24.39 28.78 -4.07
C ALA A 680 -24.15 27.27 -3.88
N ALA A 681 -22.88 26.85 -3.76
CA ALA A 681 -22.50 25.46 -3.55
C ALA A 681 -22.16 25.16 -2.08
N MET A 682 -22.02 26.18 -1.21
CA MET A 682 -21.61 26.01 0.19
C MET A 682 -22.62 26.67 1.10
N VAL A 683 -23.57 25.87 1.60
CA VAL A 683 -24.72 26.32 2.37
C VAL A 683 -24.91 25.42 3.58
N LEU A 684 -24.99 26.00 4.77
CA LEU A 684 -25.33 25.28 5.98
C LEU A 684 -26.70 25.74 6.49
N THR A 685 -27.61 24.80 6.74
CA THR A 685 -28.93 25.09 7.30
C THR A 685 -29.09 24.50 8.69
N LEU A 686 -29.50 25.33 9.66
CA LEU A 686 -29.80 24.94 11.02
C LEU A 686 -31.31 24.99 11.24
N ASN A 687 -31.92 23.81 11.41
CA ASN A 687 -33.36 23.69 11.54
C ASN A 687 -33.85 24.14 12.91
N GLY A 688 -35.01 24.80 12.95
CA GLY A 688 -35.65 25.20 14.19
C GLY A 688 -35.00 26.41 14.87
N VAL A 689 -33.88 26.91 14.35
CA VAL A 689 -33.26 28.17 14.76
C VAL A 689 -33.88 29.32 13.97
N SER A 690 -34.48 30.28 14.68
CA SER A 690 -35.12 31.44 14.04
C SER A 690 -34.54 32.79 14.48
N ASP A 691 -33.53 32.78 15.34
CA ASP A 691 -32.78 33.97 15.76
C ASP A 691 -31.31 33.79 15.38
N LEU A 692 -30.78 34.70 14.56
CA LEU A 692 -29.39 34.68 14.15
C LEU A 692 -28.44 34.99 15.31
N ASN A 693 -28.86 35.83 16.26
CA ASN A 693 -27.98 36.27 17.33
C ASN A 693 -27.69 35.15 18.34
N ALA A 694 -28.61 34.18 18.46
CA ALA A 694 -28.45 33.02 19.33
C ALA A 694 -27.21 32.19 18.92
N LEU A 695 -26.86 32.17 17.63
CA LEU A 695 -25.76 31.36 17.11
C LEU A 695 -24.36 31.94 17.39
N VAL A 696 -24.25 33.24 17.67
CA VAL A 696 -22.96 33.94 17.70
C VAL A 696 -22.04 33.40 18.80
N ASP A 697 -22.63 33.02 19.92
CA ASP A 697 -21.93 32.62 21.14
C ASP A 697 -21.45 31.15 21.06
N ASP A 698 -22.03 30.38 20.13
CA ASP A 698 -21.81 28.96 19.91
C ASP A 698 -20.99 28.66 18.64
N ILE A 699 -20.53 29.69 17.92
CA ILE A 699 -19.64 29.53 16.77
C ILE A 699 -18.18 29.58 17.22
N THR A 700 -17.43 28.56 16.83
CA THR A 700 -15.96 28.57 16.86
C THR A 700 -15.42 28.66 15.43
N ILE A 701 -14.53 29.63 15.18
CA ILE A 701 -13.82 29.75 13.91
C ILE A 701 -12.49 29.00 14.05
N VAL A 702 -12.22 28.07 13.13
CA VAL A 702 -11.04 27.20 13.14
C VAL A 702 -10.14 27.41 11.93
#